data_AF-E7A0L0-F1
#
_entry.id   AF-E7A0L0-F1
#
_cell.length_a   1.000
_cell.length_b   1.000
_cell.length_c   1.000
_cell.angle_alpha   90.00
_cell.angle_beta   90.00
_cell.angle_gamma   90.00
#
_symmetry.space_group_name_H-M   'P 1'
#
loop_
_entity.id
_entity.type
_entity.pdbx_description
1 polymer ?
#
loop_
_entity_poly.entity_id
_entity_poly.type
_entity_poly.pdbx_seq_one_letter_code
_entity_poly.pdbx_strand_id
1 'polypeptide(L)'
;MAESISPDQPPYLTLTISQALSLPPPPAPEPKQHDSVNSMLDERARFMPDELAVGFTQLAADGTWTCRTLTYAQVSSLAVGLAGEVSARLPGRKPNRKSPNETPLVAVLSPSGLDLFAHIVALWRLGFGVLCIAPGSPAESIANLLRLTETTVVLAHASQLDSARAAVDAARAGGSGNAIQASVCEMLPNVVDFIDRSVDSQTKTKGSAGPDDVLVTMHTSGSSGLPKPIYQLHRFWTASMLSAPGRALSAFTTTPLFHGGMSDLLRSIQAGSSIFFHPTADPGALSTSAICQAIAACTRPVSYFLSVPYILDMLFTDRSEVGRQMLESMQLVSTGGAPLPQQLGDDMVQRRIRLVSRLGSSECGFLMSSWRDFDTDQEWNHLHIPDKLGQSMLRFEPHDPSAEGGLFELVVTKEWPTKLVANRDDGSYATSDLYAKHPSLPNTWRYDSRSDDTIVLVSGKKATAPVAEQKLKASPLVTEAIAFGANRAILGALVFVSPEAVPQGAAFDDTLKVKLLTQLQPVLAQINAASPPHAQLATEMLHLLPPSESANIPRASKGTLQRGRAYQHYAGLIDSIYVDFEEGRSLRLHSTTSNGAAAAAKETLSGPELIEWLQAKVQEINGRKLSPDEDLFVAGVDSIQSARIRAAVHQNVDLGGKLLERNVVYEYPTLRMLAEHVEEVRGGGGGEGSGADERQQRELKLMRDLVEKYSQARSESAIDESALKTEKEGGRGTLYVLTGVTGRLGAQILDQVVAQCQQQDAVVCLVRADSVDHARQRVLDSLSSRHLDATHAVVNSPNSAVRALPVDLSRSDCGIPATHLSPLTGYSRVVTIHSAWSVNFVASLSSFEPENIAGLSHLISLHRRLVATTRAHHDSCFTFCSSVTSILGQRAKALDETLSTAPEDAVAMGYARSKWVAEQIVARRFASSQDGYRIVRIGQLCSDTLHGVWNESEAWPILTALSCQLGIFPDLHERLDWISTDVAAKSVLDISLSSSNARMYNVAQPTTASPAAPEWKDLFEWLQASNLALSLVDPQEWLDRLEKSNIDHRGLLPLWQRNFSKFPEPQQIVRFSCETALATSDAFRTWQAQGVTQALIQKTVQRWKDIGFLS
;
A
#
# COMPACT_ATOMS: atom_id res chain seq x y z
N MET A 1 16.93 29.61 39.01
CA MET A 1 15.49 29.87 38.97
C MET A 1 14.90 28.88 37.98
N ALA A 2 13.96 28.03 38.40
CA ALA A 2 13.30 27.11 37.48
C ALA A 2 12.42 27.93 36.55
N GLU A 3 12.73 27.96 35.26
CA GLU A 3 11.85 28.61 34.28
C GLU A 3 10.50 27.90 34.30
N SER A 4 9.44 28.69 34.48
CA SER A 4 8.06 28.21 34.53
C SER A 4 7.66 27.63 33.19
N ILE A 5 7.07 26.43 33.19
CA ILE A 5 6.53 25.79 32.00
C ILE A 5 5.44 26.70 31.41
N SER A 6 5.51 26.95 30.11
CA SER A 6 4.55 27.77 29.37
C SER A 6 4.38 27.24 27.93
N PRO A 7 3.39 27.73 27.16
CA PRO A 7 3.25 27.36 25.76
C PRO A 7 4.53 27.60 24.94
N ASP A 8 5.24 28.70 25.19
CA ASP A 8 6.49 29.06 24.51
C ASP A 8 7.75 28.40 25.12
N GLN A 9 7.63 27.81 26.31
CA GLN A 9 8.70 27.12 27.02
C GLN A 9 8.28 25.68 27.36
N PRO A 10 8.33 24.76 26.38
CA PRO A 10 7.86 23.39 26.58
C PRO A 10 8.73 22.66 27.61
N PRO A 11 8.14 21.74 28.41
CA PRO A 11 8.92 20.90 29.30
C PRO A 11 9.86 20.00 28.50
N TYR A 12 10.97 19.60 29.13
CA TYR A 12 12.01 18.81 28.46
C TYR A 12 11.50 17.55 27.75
N LEU A 13 10.39 16.93 28.17
CA LEU A 13 9.84 15.72 27.53
C LEU A 13 9.15 15.98 26.19
N THR A 14 8.77 17.22 25.89
CA THR A 14 8.05 17.59 24.66
C THR A 14 8.89 18.35 23.66
N LEU A 15 10.12 18.75 24.02
CA LEU A 15 11.08 19.37 23.12
C LEU A 15 11.49 18.41 21.99
N THR A 16 11.25 18.79 20.74
CA THR A 16 11.82 18.05 19.60
C THR A 16 13.34 18.07 19.64
N ILE A 17 14.00 17.25 18.83
CA ILE A 17 15.47 17.22 18.78
C ILE A 17 16.05 18.58 18.36
N SER A 18 15.43 19.27 17.40
CA SER A 18 15.83 20.62 16.98
C SER A 18 15.70 21.63 18.12
N GLN A 19 14.61 21.58 18.90
CA GLN A 19 14.42 22.45 20.07
C GLN A 19 15.46 22.16 21.17
N ALA A 20 15.73 20.89 21.45
CA ALA A 20 16.72 20.49 22.46
C ALA A 20 18.14 20.99 22.12
N LEU A 21 18.52 20.93 20.83
CA LEU A 21 19.81 21.45 20.36
C LEU A 21 19.91 22.98 20.40
N SER A 22 18.76 23.65 20.38
CA SER A 22 18.65 25.12 20.42
C SER A 22 18.59 25.68 21.84
N LEU A 23 18.61 24.82 22.87
CA LEU A 23 18.65 25.26 24.27
C LEU A 23 19.91 26.11 24.56
N PRO A 24 19.82 27.09 25.48
CA PRO A 24 20.98 27.85 25.89
C PRO A 24 22.00 26.94 26.59
N PRO A 25 23.30 27.31 26.59
CA PRO A 25 24.34 26.53 27.25
C PRO A 25 23.96 26.17 28.70
N PRO A 26 24.23 24.94 29.15
CA PRO A 26 23.93 24.54 30.52
C PRO A 26 24.79 25.29 31.54
N PRO A 27 24.36 25.39 32.80
CA PRO A 27 25.14 26.02 33.85
C PRO A 27 26.46 25.25 34.10
N ALA A 28 27.56 25.97 34.22
CA ALA A 28 28.87 25.39 34.53
C ALA A 28 28.81 24.60 35.86
N PRO A 29 29.50 23.44 35.98
CA PRO A 29 30.53 22.92 35.06
C PRO A 29 30.02 21.99 33.94
N GLU A 30 28.71 21.82 33.78
CA GLU A 30 28.13 20.91 32.76
C GLU A 30 28.52 21.36 31.34
N PRO A 31 29.00 20.45 30.46
CA PRO A 31 29.26 20.73 29.06
C PRO A 31 27.96 20.71 28.24
N LYS A 32 27.96 21.43 27.12
CA LYS A 32 26.81 21.41 26.18
C LYS A 32 26.57 20.01 25.60
N GLN A 33 27.65 19.24 25.41
CA GLN A 33 27.59 17.88 24.89
C GLN A 33 28.66 17.02 25.56
N HIS A 34 28.26 15.81 25.97
CA HIS A 34 29.13 14.81 26.57
C HIS A 34 29.69 13.84 25.53
N ASP A 35 30.82 13.20 25.85
CA ASP A 35 31.43 12.19 24.96
C ASP A 35 30.61 10.90 24.88
N SER A 36 29.98 10.50 25.99
CA SER A 36 29.11 9.33 26.07
C SER A 36 28.03 9.50 27.14
N VAL A 37 27.04 8.60 27.13
CA VAL A 37 26.02 8.56 28.20
C VAL A 37 26.66 8.21 29.55
N ASN A 38 27.74 7.43 29.56
CA ASN A 38 28.50 7.12 30.77
C ASN A 38 29.19 8.37 31.35
N SER A 39 29.88 9.15 30.50
CA SER A 39 30.52 10.38 30.97
C SER A 39 29.49 11.38 31.50
N MET A 40 28.33 11.46 30.85
CA MET A 40 27.21 12.26 31.32
C MET A 40 26.69 11.79 32.69
N LEU A 41 26.52 10.48 32.89
CA LEU A 41 26.13 9.93 34.19
C LEU A 41 27.21 10.19 35.27
N ASP A 42 28.50 10.11 34.94
CA ASP A 42 29.59 10.43 35.87
C ASP A 42 29.62 11.89 36.29
N GLU A 43 29.47 12.80 35.35
CA GLU A 43 29.43 14.23 35.66
C GLU A 43 28.23 14.56 36.54
N ARG A 44 27.06 13.98 36.27
CA ARG A 44 25.91 14.17 37.15
C ARG A 44 26.09 13.52 38.51
N ALA A 45 26.68 12.33 38.59
CA ALA A 45 27.01 11.72 39.87
C ALA A 45 28.00 12.57 40.67
N ARG A 46 28.88 13.31 40.00
CA ARG A 46 29.88 14.19 40.63
C ARG A 46 29.30 15.53 41.07
N PHE A 47 28.46 16.17 40.25
CA PHE A 47 27.99 17.54 40.47
C PHE A 47 26.55 17.62 41.00
N MET A 48 25.76 16.55 40.88
CA MET A 48 24.39 16.43 41.38
C MET A 48 24.18 15.05 42.07
N PRO A 49 25.04 14.65 43.03
CA PRO A 49 25.07 13.29 43.59
C PRO A 49 23.75 12.86 44.24
N ASP A 50 23.08 13.78 44.92
CA ASP A 50 21.87 13.54 45.71
C ASP A 50 20.58 13.72 44.90
N GLU A 51 20.68 14.18 43.65
CA GLU A 51 19.52 14.33 42.79
C GLU A 51 18.97 12.96 42.39
N LEU A 52 17.65 12.84 42.45
CA LEU A 52 16.96 11.62 42.08
C LEU A 52 17.07 11.41 40.56
N ALA A 53 17.54 10.24 40.14
CA ALA A 53 17.66 9.89 38.72
C ALA A 53 16.50 9.00 38.27
N VAL A 54 16.29 7.87 38.96
CA VAL A 54 15.30 6.87 38.56
C VAL A 54 14.57 6.27 39.76
N GLY A 55 13.34 5.80 39.52
CA GLY A 55 12.59 4.98 40.47
C GLY A 55 11.89 3.81 39.79
N PHE A 56 11.73 2.72 40.52
CA PHE A 56 11.06 1.50 40.06
C PHE A 56 9.99 1.11 41.06
N THR A 57 8.75 1.07 40.62
CA THR A 57 7.65 0.56 41.44
C THR A 57 7.57 -0.95 41.34
N GLN A 58 7.12 -1.59 42.42
CA GLN A 58 6.95 -3.04 42.50
C GLN A 58 5.75 -3.38 43.35
N LEU A 59 5.00 -4.40 42.92
CA LEU A 59 3.96 -5.02 43.72
C LEU A 59 4.58 -6.12 44.58
N ALA A 60 4.57 -5.92 45.91
CA ALA A 60 5.03 -6.93 46.85
C ALA A 60 4.02 -8.09 46.95
N ALA A 61 4.48 -9.24 47.44
CA ALA A 61 3.66 -10.45 47.53
C ALA A 61 2.45 -10.32 48.48
N ASP A 62 2.47 -9.36 49.40
CA ASP A 62 1.37 -9.01 50.29
C ASP A 62 0.34 -8.05 49.67
N GLY A 63 0.53 -7.68 48.39
CA GLY A 63 -0.34 -6.76 47.65
C GLY A 63 -0.01 -5.28 47.88
N THR A 64 1.07 -4.96 48.62
CA THR A 64 1.48 -3.57 48.83
C THR A 64 2.36 -3.05 47.70
N TRP A 65 2.15 -1.81 47.30
CA TRP A 65 2.99 -1.13 46.32
C TRP A 65 4.17 -0.44 47.01
N THR A 66 5.37 -0.68 46.50
CA THR A 66 6.60 -0.03 46.95
C THR A 66 7.31 0.64 45.79
N CYS A 67 8.16 1.63 46.08
CA CYS A 67 8.96 2.32 45.07
C CYS A 67 10.42 2.42 45.51
N ARG A 68 11.32 1.81 44.74
CA ARG A 68 12.77 1.88 44.96
C ARG A 68 13.34 3.01 44.12
N THR A 69 13.98 3.99 44.76
CA THR A 69 14.64 5.11 44.09
C THR A 69 16.16 5.02 44.12
N LEU A 70 16.80 5.60 43.09
CA LEU A 70 18.26 5.74 42.98
C LEU A 70 18.63 7.18 42.61
N THR A 71 19.56 7.78 43.36
CA THR A 71 20.18 9.06 42.99
C THR A 71 21.25 8.88 41.90
N TYR A 72 21.71 9.96 41.27
CA TYR A 72 22.79 9.88 40.29
C TYR A 72 24.08 9.24 40.86
N ALA A 73 24.44 9.53 42.12
CA ALA A 73 25.57 8.87 42.78
C ALA A 73 25.35 7.36 42.97
N GLN A 74 24.14 6.94 43.34
CA GLN A 74 23.80 5.53 43.50
C GLN A 74 23.75 4.80 42.16
N VAL A 75 23.26 5.43 41.08
CA VAL A 75 23.29 4.86 39.73
C VAL A 75 24.74 4.63 39.28
N SER A 76 25.64 5.59 39.53
CA SER A 76 27.06 5.41 39.20
C SER A 76 27.70 4.28 40.00
N SER A 77 27.46 4.24 41.32
CA SER A 77 27.99 3.18 42.20
C SER A 77 27.47 1.79 41.79
N LEU A 78 26.17 1.68 41.51
CA LEU A 78 25.54 0.47 40.98
C LEU A 78 26.18 0.01 39.67
N ALA A 79 26.33 0.93 38.71
CA ALA A 79 26.87 0.62 37.39
C ALA A 79 28.31 0.10 37.48
N VAL A 80 29.16 0.73 38.32
CA VAL A 80 30.55 0.31 38.52
C VAL A 80 30.64 -1.00 39.30
N GLY A 81 29.90 -1.12 40.41
CA GLY A 81 29.90 -2.31 41.25
C GLY A 81 29.41 -3.56 40.51
N LEU A 82 28.36 -3.42 39.71
CA LEU A 82 27.80 -4.53 38.93
C LEU A 82 28.65 -4.87 37.69
N ALA A 83 29.26 -3.87 37.04
CA ALA A 83 30.10 -4.09 35.85
C ALA A 83 31.25 -5.08 36.10
N GLY A 84 31.88 -5.03 37.28
CA GLY A 84 32.96 -5.96 37.65
C GLY A 84 32.53 -7.42 37.61
N GLU A 85 31.39 -7.74 38.22
CA GLU A 85 30.85 -9.10 38.25
C GLU A 85 30.27 -9.55 36.91
N VAL A 86 29.58 -8.65 36.20
CA VAL A 86 29.03 -8.94 34.87
C VAL A 86 30.16 -9.26 33.88
N SER A 87 31.28 -8.53 33.95
CA SER A 87 32.45 -8.80 33.11
C SER A 87 33.04 -10.19 33.33
N ALA A 88 32.91 -10.77 34.52
CA ALA A 88 33.39 -12.13 34.80
C ALA A 88 32.49 -13.21 34.20
N ARG A 89 31.23 -12.89 33.88
CA ARG A 89 30.22 -13.82 33.32
C ARG A 89 30.08 -13.74 31.81
N LEU A 90 30.45 -12.60 31.22
CA LEU A 90 30.43 -12.40 29.78
C LEU A 90 31.74 -12.91 29.15
N PRO A 91 31.70 -13.43 27.90
CA PRO A 91 32.92 -13.66 27.16
C PRO A 91 33.64 -12.33 26.90
N GLY A 92 34.97 -12.40 26.67
CA GLY A 92 35.78 -11.21 26.44
C GLY A 92 35.25 -10.31 25.30
N ARG A 93 35.48 -9.00 25.43
CA ARG A 93 35.03 -7.97 24.50
C ARG A 93 35.60 -8.19 23.09
N LYS A 94 34.80 -8.80 22.20
CA LYS A 94 35.16 -9.02 20.79
C LYS A 94 34.47 -7.98 19.89
N PRO A 95 35.18 -7.34 18.95
CA PRO A 95 34.58 -6.44 17.98
C PRO A 95 33.46 -7.13 17.18
N ASN A 96 32.35 -6.42 16.95
CA ASN A 96 31.22 -6.93 16.17
C ASN A 96 31.12 -6.19 14.84
N ARG A 97 31.51 -6.86 13.74
CA ARG A 97 31.58 -6.28 12.40
C ARG A 97 30.25 -5.82 11.81
N LYS A 98 29.11 -6.30 12.33
CA LYS A 98 27.76 -5.90 11.89
C LYS A 98 27.23 -4.68 12.61
N SER A 99 27.90 -4.25 13.67
CA SER A 99 27.54 -3.08 14.45
C SER A 99 28.34 -1.84 14.03
N PRO A 100 27.76 -0.63 14.14
CA PRO A 100 28.51 0.61 14.00
C PRO A 100 29.75 0.66 14.91
N ASN A 101 30.85 1.21 14.37
CA ASN A 101 32.16 1.30 15.02
C ASN A 101 32.70 -0.04 15.58
N GLU A 102 32.23 -1.16 15.02
CA GLU A 102 32.50 -2.51 15.51
C GLU A 102 32.17 -2.74 16.99
N THR A 103 31.21 -1.97 17.52
CA THR A 103 30.80 -2.00 18.93
C THR A 103 30.37 -3.40 19.37
N PRO A 104 31.04 -4.03 20.34
CA PRO A 104 30.63 -5.32 20.88
C PRO A 104 29.20 -5.28 21.41
N LEU A 105 28.38 -6.27 21.04
CA LEU A 105 26.95 -6.31 21.41
C LEU A 105 26.64 -7.43 22.41
N VAL A 106 25.73 -7.13 23.35
CA VAL A 106 25.10 -8.13 24.21
C VAL A 106 23.59 -8.02 24.03
N ALA A 107 22.95 -9.14 23.70
CA ALA A 107 21.50 -9.24 23.65
C ALA A 107 20.97 -9.39 25.07
N VAL A 108 19.93 -8.62 25.42
CA VAL A 108 19.35 -8.62 26.75
C VAL A 108 17.88 -8.99 26.68
N LEU A 109 17.50 -10.07 27.36
CA LEU A 109 16.13 -10.57 27.44
C LEU A 109 15.67 -10.54 28.91
N SER A 110 14.88 -9.54 29.28
CA SER A 110 14.46 -9.32 30.66
C SER A 110 13.14 -8.54 30.74
N PRO A 111 12.28 -8.82 31.74
CA PRO A 111 11.20 -7.92 32.12
C PRO A 111 11.71 -6.49 32.39
N SER A 112 10.85 -5.49 32.20
CA SER A 112 11.21 -4.11 32.50
C SER A 112 11.19 -3.87 34.01
N GLY A 113 12.29 -3.36 34.56
CA GLY A 113 12.42 -3.12 35.98
C GLY A 113 13.86 -2.76 36.37
N LEU A 114 14.12 -2.77 37.68
CA LEU A 114 15.41 -2.42 38.25
C LEU A 114 16.55 -3.32 37.76
N ASP A 115 16.31 -4.63 37.65
CA ASP A 115 17.32 -5.58 37.19
C ASP A 115 17.76 -5.30 35.75
N LEU A 116 16.81 -5.04 34.85
CA LEU A 116 17.12 -4.66 33.47
C LEU A 116 17.91 -3.35 33.43
N PHE A 117 17.46 -2.32 34.17
CA PHE A 117 18.17 -1.04 34.24
C PHE A 117 19.62 -1.20 34.73
N ALA A 118 19.82 -1.92 35.84
CA ALA A 118 21.12 -2.12 36.46
C ALA A 118 22.11 -2.80 35.50
N HIS A 119 21.67 -3.86 34.81
CA HIS A 119 22.51 -4.56 33.84
C HIS A 119 22.80 -3.70 32.60
N ILE A 120 21.85 -2.87 32.14
CA ILE A 120 22.09 -1.95 31.01
C ILE A 120 23.18 -0.94 31.36
N VAL A 121 23.09 -0.26 32.51
CA VAL A 121 24.12 0.71 32.89
C VAL A 121 25.48 0.05 33.14
N ALA A 122 25.51 -1.17 33.67
CA ALA A 122 26.73 -1.96 33.81
C ALA A 122 27.35 -2.35 32.45
N LEU A 123 26.53 -2.78 31.48
CA LEU A 123 26.98 -3.10 30.12
C LEU A 123 27.54 -1.87 29.40
N TRP A 124 26.89 -0.70 29.55
CA TRP A 124 27.42 0.56 29.04
C TRP A 124 28.79 0.86 29.63
N ARG A 125 29.00 0.65 30.94
CA ARG A 125 30.32 0.85 31.59
C ARG A 125 31.40 -0.08 31.08
N LEU A 126 31.03 -1.28 30.64
CA LEU A 126 31.92 -2.26 30.01
C LEU A 126 32.17 -1.98 28.52
N GLY A 127 31.50 -0.98 27.93
CA GLY A 127 31.65 -0.60 26.53
C GLY A 127 30.92 -1.55 25.56
N PHE A 128 29.85 -2.22 26.02
CA PHE A 128 28.96 -3.00 25.16
C PHE A 128 27.75 -2.16 24.72
N GLY A 129 27.36 -2.33 23.47
CA GLY A 129 26.04 -1.94 22.99
C GLY A 129 24.99 -2.97 23.40
N VAL A 130 23.83 -2.50 23.83
CA VAL A 130 22.77 -3.39 24.34
C VAL A 130 21.72 -3.65 23.26
N LEU A 131 21.55 -4.90 22.82
CA LEU A 131 20.41 -5.29 21.99
C LEU A 131 19.23 -5.66 22.90
N CYS A 132 18.27 -4.75 23.03
CA CYS A 132 17.08 -4.95 23.84
C CYS A 132 16.10 -5.89 23.13
N ILE A 133 15.73 -6.99 23.78
CA ILE A 133 14.73 -7.95 23.27
C ILE A 133 13.51 -7.93 24.20
N ALA A 134 12.33 -7.72 23.61
CA ALA A 134 11.09 -7.77 24.36
C ALA A 134 10.77 -9.20 24.85
N PRO A 135 10.43 -9.39 26.15
CA PRO A 135 9.86 -10.63 26.66
C PRO A 135 8.64 -11.08 25.86
N GLY A 136 8.46 -12.39 25.70
CA GLY A 136 7.40 -12.96 24.86
C GLY A 136 7.68 -12.98 23.35
N SER A 137 8.85 -12.47 22.92
CA SER A 137 9.28 -12.62 21.52
C SER A 137 9.50 -14.10 21.17
N PRO A 138 8.97 -14.59 20.02
CA PRO A 138 9.18 -15.97 19.59
C PRO A 138 10.67 -16.30 19.41
N ALA A 139 11.07 -17.54 19.72
CA ALA A 139 12.45 -18.00 19.61
C ALA A 139 13.06 -17.73 18.22
N GLU A 140 12.30 -17.94 17.15
CA GLU A 140 12.73 -17.67 15.77
C GLU A 140 12.99 -16.18 15.50
N SER A 141 12.17 -15.30 16.08
CA SER A 141 12.34 -13.84 15.95
C SER A 141 13.62 -13.38 16.65
N ILE A 142 13.89 -13.93 17.83
CA ILE A 142 15.13 -13.67 18.57
C ILE A 142 16.33 -14.24 17.81
N ALA A 143 16.23 -15.48 17.32
CA ALA A 143 17.28 -16.12 16.51
C ALA A 143 17.60 -15.31 15.25
N ASN A 144 16.59 -14.70 14.61
CA ASN A 144 16.80 -13.80 13.48
C ASN A 144 17.57 -12.54 13.88
N LEU A 145 17.25 -11.90 15.01
CA LEU A 145 17.99 -10.75 15.53
C LEU A 145 19.45 -11.10 15.84
N LEU A 146 19.70 -12.24 16.48
CA LEU A 146 21.06 -12.71 16.77
C LEU A 146 21.87 -12.91 15.48
N ARG A 147 21.25 -13.47 14.44
CA ARG A 147 21.87 -13.65 13.11
C ARG A 147 22.15 -12.31 12.43
N LEU A 148 21.18 -11.41 12.36
CA LEU A 148 21.33 -10.12 11.68
C LEU A 148 22.39 -9.22 12.34
N THR A 149 22.51 -9.31 13.67
CA THR A 149 23.43 -8.50 14.46
C THR A 149 24.76 -9.19 14.76
N GLU A 150 24.93 -10.46 14.37
CA GLU A 150 26.05 -11.31 14.79
C GLU A 150 26.30 -11.32 16.32
N THR A 151 25.24 -11.19 17.11
CA THR A 151 25.34 -11.16 18.57
C THR A 151 25.48 -12.57 19.14
N THR A 152 26.57 -12.81 19.87
CA THR A 152 26.95 -14.15 20.36
C THR A 152 26.59 -14.41 21.82
N VAL A 153 26.01 -13.44 22.52
CA VAL A 153 25.67 -13.55 23.94
C VAL A 153 24.27 -13.04 24.19
N VAL A 154 23.46 -13.84 24.87
CA VAL A 154 22.15 -13.46 25.40
C VAL A 154 22.23 -13.43 26.93
N LEU A 155 22.23 -12.23 27.52
CA LEU A 155 22.08 -12.02 28.94
C LEU A 155 20.59 -12.03 29.30
N ALA A 156 20.14 -13.09 29.96
CA ALA A 156 18.74 -13.34 30.24
C ALA A 156 18.44 -13.23 31.75
N HIS A 157 17.31 -12.61 32.08
CA HIS A 157 16.74 -12.68 33.42
C HIS A 157 16.34 -14.12 33.76
N ALA A 158 16.34 -14.49 35.05
CA ALA A 158 16.00 -15.84 35.50
C ALA A 158 14.66 -16.34 34.93
N SER A 159 13.65 -15.46 34.87
CA SER A 159 12.33 -15.78 34.29
C SER A 159 12.28 -15.93 32.76
N GLN A 160 13.37 -15.65 32.05
CA GLN A 160 13.46 -15.69 30.59
C GLN A 160 14.56 -16.64 30.07
N LEU A 161 15.20 -17.42 30.94
CA LEU A 161 16.29 -18.34 30.58
C LEU A 161 15.87 -19.37 29.53
N ASP A 162 14.68 -19.96 29.67
CA ASP A 162 14.21 -20.99 28.74
C ASP A 162 13.91 -20.41 27.36
N SER A 163 13.28 -19.23 27.30
CA SER A 163 13.08 -18.48 26.06
C SER A 163 14.40 -18.13 25.37
N ALA A 164 15.42 -17.72 26.15
CA ALA A 164 16.75 -17.44 25.62
C ALA A 164 17.43 -18.69 25.07
N ARG A 165 17.33 -19.84 25.76
CA ARG A 165 17.89 -21.12 25.31
C ARG A 165 17.23 -21.58 24.00
N ALA A 166 15.91 -21.54 23.95
CA ALA A 166 15.16 -21.88 22.74
C ALA A 166 15.57 -21.00 21.54
N ALA A 167 15.78 -19.70 21.77
CA ALA A 167 16.26 -18.79 20.73
C ALA A 167 17.68 -19.12 20.25
N VAL A 168 18.60 -19.44 21.16
CA VAL A 168 19.97 -19.83 20.82
C VAL A 168 19.98 -21.14 20.04
N ASP A 169 19.17 -22.12 20.42
CA ASP A 169 19.05 -23.39 19.71
C ASP A 169 18.48 -23.20 18.31
N ALA A 170 17.44 -22.37 18.17
CA ALA A 170 16.90 -21.98 16.86
C ALA A 170 17.93 -21.23 15.99
N ALA A 171 18.83 -20.44 16.60
CA ALA A 171 19.90 -19.75 15.88
C ALA A 171 21.00 -20.70 15.38
N ARG A 172 21.21 -21.84 16.06
CA ARG A 172 22.14 -22.91 15.64
C ARG A 172 21.59 -23.79 14.52
N ALA A 173 20.28 -24.01 14.48
CA ALA A 173 19.61 -24.89 13.52
C ALA A 173 19.47 -24.30 12.09
N GLY A 174 19.95 -23.07 11.85
CA GLY A 174 19.89 -22.44 10.53
C GLY A 174 20.74 -23.16 9.47
N GLY A 175 20.25 -23.23 8.22
CA GLY A 175 20.92 -23.89 7.10
C GLY A 175 22.37 -23.42 6.87
N SER A 176 23.16 -24.26 6.20
CA SER A 176 24.60 -24.12 5.95
C SER A 176 24.94 -22.77 5.30
N GLY A 177 25.36 -21.80 6.13
CA GLY A 177 25.73 -20.44 5.75
C GLY A 177 25.28 -19.35 6.73
N ASN A 178 24.25 -19.60 7.55
CA ASN A 178 23.61 -18.59 8.41
C ASN A 178 23.51 -18.95 9.91
N ALA A 179 24.17 -20.02 10.37
CA ALA A 179 24.15 -20.42 11.79
C ALA A 179 25.09 -19.55 12.64
N ILE A 180 24.63 -19.10 13.82
CA ILE A 180 25.45 -18.38 14.80
C ILE A 180 25.58 -19.18 16.10
N GLN A 181 26.80 -19.28 16.63
CA GLN A 181 27.06 -19.87 17.93
C GLN A 181 26.92 -18.80 19.02
N ALA A 182 25.72 -18.74 19.61
CA ALA A 182 25.44 -17.89 20.76
C ALA A 182 25.44 -18.68 22.08
N SER A 183 25.64 -17.99 23.20
CA SER A 183 25.56 -18.52 24.56
C SER A 183 24.58 -17.71 25.41
N VAL A 184 23.87 -18.39 26.32
CA VAL A 184 23.01 -17.74 27.32
C VAL A 184 23.79 -17.53 28.61
N CYS A 185 23.76 -16.31 29.13
CA CYS A 185 24.30 -15.93 30.43
C CYS A 185 23.13 -15.48 31.32
N GLU A 186 23.11 -15.90 32.58
CA GLU A 186 22.10 -15.47 33.54
C GLU A 186 22.48 -14.12 34.19
N MET A 187 21.50 -13.23 34.32
CA MET A 187 21.60 -11.98 35.08
C MET A 187 21.90 -12.23 36.56
N LEU A 188 22.57 -11.28 37.21
CA LEU A 188 22.83 -11.32 38.63
C LEU A 188 21.58 -10.90 39.43
N PRO A 189 21.17 -11.65 40.46
CA PRO A 189 20.10 -11.23 41.35
C PRO A 189 20.59 -10.15 42.32
N ASN A 190 19.65 -9.55 43.06
CA ASN A 190 19.92 -8.60 44.15
C ASN A 190 20.84 -7.42 43.74
N VAL A 191 20.53 -6.80 42.59
CA VAL A 191 21.37 -5.75 42.02
C VAL A 191 21.61 -4.55 42.96
N VAL A 192 20.72 -4.32 43.93
CA VAL A 192 20.82 -3.24 44.93
C VAL A 192 22.04 -3.41 45.84
N ASP A 193 22.46 -4.64 46.12
CA ASP A 193 23.59 -4.93 47.00
C ASP A 193 24.93 -4.41 46.43
N PHE A 194 24.95 -4.06 45.14
CA PHE A 194 26.13 -3.52 44.46
C PHE A 194 26.29 -1.99 44.61
N ILE A 195 25.30 -1.29 45.17
CA ILE A 195 25.39 0.15 45.43
C ILE A 195 26.44 0.45 46.51
N ASP A 196 26.43 -0.35 47.58
CA ASP A 196 27.25 -0.10 48.79
C ASP A 196 28.62 -0.82 48.75
N ARG A 197 28.91 -1.59 47.68
CA ARG A 197 30.20 -2.27 47.56
C ARG A 197 31.30 -1.26 47.24
N SER A 198 32.27 -1.14 48.14
CA SER A 198 33.51 -0.42 47.88
C SER A 198 34.24 -1.06 46.71
N VAL A 199 34.29 -0.37 45.57
CA VAL A 199 35.10 -0.80 44.43
C VAL A 199 36.50 -0.22 44.58
N ASP A 200 37.53 -1.08 44.60
CA ASP A 200 38.92 -0.62 44.58
C ASP A 200 39.14 0.28 43.37
N SER A 201 39.70 1.48 43.61
CA SER A 201 39.87 2.56 42.62
C SER A 201 40.76 2.23 41.40
N GLN A 202 41.18 0.95 41.26
CA GLN A 202 42.09 0.48 40.22
C GLN A 202 41.42 -0.24 39.03
N THR A 203 40.13 -0.58 39.07
CA THR A 203 39.43 -1.01 37.83
C THR A 203 39.08 0.20 36.98
N LYS A 204 40.09 0.86 36.41
CA LYS A 204 39.93 1.60 35.15
C LYS A 204 39.52 0.58 34.11
N THR A 205 38.22 0.37 33.92
CA THR A 205 37.71 -0.50 32.86
C THR A 205 38.27 0.00 31.53
N LYS A 206 39.17 -0.79 30.92
CA LYS A 206 39.79 -0.45 29.64
C LYS A 206 38.71 -0.43 28.57
N GLY A 207 38.41 0.78 28.09
CA GLY A 207 37.65 1.04 26.87
C GLY A 207 36.37 1.81 27.14
N SER A 208 36.48 3.09 27.51
CA SER A 208 35.34 4.01 27.54
C SER A 208 34.67 4.04 26.17
N ALA A 209 33.34 3.86 26.14
CA ALA A 209 32.57 4.01 24.91
C ALA A 209 32.72 5.45 24.37
N GLY A 210 32.95 5.57 23.07
CA GLY A 210 33.00 6.83 22.35
C GLY A 210 31.61 7.27 21.85
N PRO A 211 31.53 8.47 21.25
CA PRO A 211 30.28 9.03 20.74
C PRO A 211 29.63 8.19 19.63
N ASP A 212 30.44 7.50 18.81
CA ASP A 212 29.97 6.68 17.68
C ASP A 212 29.81 5.19 18.02
N ASP A 213 30.04 4.80 19.28
CA ASP A 213 29.73 3.45 19.75
C ASP A 213 28.22 3.28 19.94
N VAL A 214 27.75 2.05 19.70
CA VAL A 214 26.36 1.66 19.93
C VAL A 214 26.04 1.73 21.43
N LEU A 215 25.05 2.52 21.80
CA LEU A 215 24.49 2.58 23.15
C LEU A 215 23.43 1.49 23.33
N VAL A 216 22.44 1.50 22.44
CA VAL A 216 21.29 0.60 22.50
C VAL A 216 20.83 0.25 21.08
N THR A 217 20.46 -1.00 20.86
CA THR A 217 19.87 -1.50 19.63
C THR A 217 18.43 -1.87 19.90
N MET A 218 17.51 -1.18 19.23
CA MET A 218 16.07 -1.49 19.26
C MET A 218 15.72 -2.33 18.03
N HIS A 219 14.51 -2.89 17.97
CA HIS A 219 14.08 -3.66 16.79
C HIS A 219 12.66 -3.32 16.34
N THR A 220 12.44 -3.32 15.02
CA THR A 220 11.13 -3.08 14.39
C THR A 220 10.65 -4.33 13.67
N SER A 221 9.33 -4.54 13.54
CA SER A 221 8.75 -5.80 13.04
C SER A 221 9.01 -6.11 11.56
N GLY A 222 9.58 -5.18 10.78
CA GLY A 222 9.91 -5.35 9.37
C GLY A 222 8.69 -5.53 8.44
N SER A 223 8.81 -5.15 7.16
CA SER A 223 7.77 -5.38 6.14
C SER A 223 7.52 -6.87 5.85
N SER A 224 8.50 -7.74 6.12
CA SER A 224 8.41 -9.20 6.00
C SER A 224 7.89 -9.91 7.25
N GLY A 225 7.57 -9.18 8.33
CA GLY A 225 7.14 -9.73 9.62
C GLY A 225 8.26 -10.26 10.54
N LEU A 226 9.52 -10.26 10.07
CA LEU A 226 10.71 -10.58 10.87
C LEU A 226 11.41 -9.31 11.37
N PRO A 227 11.89 -9.30 12.64
CA PRO A 227 12.39 -8.08 13.25
C PRO A 227 13.74 -7.63 12.68
N LYS A 228 13.90 -6.31 12.46
CA LYS A 228 15.14 -5.66 11.98
C LYS A 228 15.77 -4.80 13.09
N PRO A 229 17.10 -4.85 13.30
CA PRO A 229 17.78 -4.05 14.32
C PRO A 229 17.97 -2.59 13.88
N ILE A 230 17.87 -1.67 14.84
CA ILE A 230 18.13 -0.23 14.69
C ILE A 230 19.13 0.20 15.77
N TYR A 231 20.34 0.56 15.34
CA TYR A 231 21.47 0.89 16.22
C TYR A 231 21.45 2.36 16.63
N GLN A 232 21.18 2.66 17.90
CA GLN A 232 21.30 4.01 18.45
C GLN A 232 22.67 4.22 19.09
N LEU A 233 23.34 5.30 18.69
CA LEU A 233 24.69 5.64 19.13
C LEU A 233 24.66 6.55 20.37
N HIS A 234 25.77 6.57 21.11
CA HIS A 234 25.90 7.45 22.27
C HIS A 234 25.64 8.92 21.94
N ARG A 235 26.20 9.45 20.83
CA ARG A 235 26.12 10.87 20.46
C ARG A 235 24.72 11.43 20.29
N PHE A 236 23.71 10.59 20.07
CA PHE A 236 22.31 11.02 19.97
C PHE A 236 21.72 11.46 21.30
N TRP A 237 22.31 10.99 22.40
CA TRP A 237 21.77 11.12 23.75
C TRP A 237 22.70 11.91 24.68
N THR A 238 23.74 12.55 24.16
CA THR A 238 24.75 13.25 24.98
C THR A 238 24.63 14.76 25.01
N ALA A 239 23.70 15.35 24.26
CA ALA A 239 23.40 16.77 24.40
C ALA A 239 22.76 17.04 25.78
N SER A 240 23.30 17.99 26.52
CA SER A 240 22.76 18.36 27.84
C SER A 240 21.51 19.22 27.70
N MET A 241 20.48 18.89 28.48
CA MET A 241 19.21 19.60 28.54
C MET A 241 18.98 20.21 29.94
N LEU A 242 20.04 20.46 30.74
CA LEU A 242 19.89 21.06 32.08
C LEU A 242 19.24 22.46 32.07
N SER A 243 19.31 23.16 30.94
CA SER A 243 18.62 24.43 30.72
C SER A 243 17.15 24.29 30.32
N ALA A 244 16.65 23.07 30.13
CA ALA A 244 15.28 22.85 29.69
C ALA A 244 14.25 23.12 30.82
N PRO A 245 13.09 23.71 30.51
CA PRO A 245 11.99 23.86 31.47
C PRO A 245 11.48 22.53 32.01
N GLY A 246 10.90 22.57 33.21
CA GLY A 246 10.18 21.43 33.78
C GLY A 246 11.03 20.27 34.32
N ARG A 247 12.38 20.34 34.25
CA ARG A 247 13.26 19.24 34.71
C ARG A 247 13.12 18.88 36.21
N ALA A 248 12.66 19.81 37.03
CA ALA A 248 12.44 19.58 38.47
C ALA A 248 11.20 18.73 38.77
N LEU A 249 10.33 18.53 37.79
CA LEU A 249 9.11 17.72 37.92
C LEU A 249 9.41 16.27 37.54
N SER A 250 8.81 15.33 38.29
CA SER A 250 9.03 13.90 38.08
C SER A 250 8.09 13.31 37.03
N ALA A 251 8.63 12.44 36.18
CA ALA A 251 7.85 11.66 35.24
C ALA A 251 7.56 10.25 35.77
N PHE A 252 6.41 9.68 35.42
CA PHE A 252 6.08 8.28 35.62
C PHE A 252 5.71 7.69 34.28
N THR A 253 6.36 6.59 33.90
CA THR A 253 6.12 5.93 32.63
C THR A 253 5.66 4.50 32.81
N THR A 254 4.67 4.15 31.99
CA THR A 254 4.20 2.77 31.83
C THR A 254 4.83 2.09 30.61
N THR A 255 5.69 2.79 29.88
CA THR A 255 6.38 2.22 28.72
C THR A 255 7.59 1.39 29.17
N PRO A 256 7.75 0.13 28.71
CA PRO A 256 8.88 -0.70 29.10
C PRO A 256 10.24 -0.17 28.61
N LEU A 257 11.31 -0.43 29.37
CA LEU A 257 12.69 -0.06 29.02
C LEU A 257 13.19 -0.69 27.72
N PHE A 258 12.69 -1.85 27.32
CA PHE A 258 13.05 -2.46 26.02
C PHE A 258 12.24 -1.86 24.84
N HIS A 259 11.43 -0.81 25.07
CA HIS A 259 10.72 -0.02 24.06
C HIS A 259 10.83 1.49 24.34
N GLY A 260 9.70 2.22 24.35
CA GLY A 260 9.67 3.68 24.53
C GLY A 260 10.25 4.16 25.86
N GLY A 261 10.26 3.31 26.87
CA GLY A 261 10.81 3.63 28.19
C GLY A 261 12.31 3.91 28.16
N MET A 262 13.06 3.33 27.21
CA MET A 262 14.48 3.69 26.99
C MET A 262 14.62 5.15 26.57
N SER A 263 13.78 5.60 25.64
CA SER A 263 13.82 6.98 25.17
C SER A 263 13.37 7.95 26.26
N ASP A 264 12.36 7.60 27.04
CA ASP A 264 11.94 8.40 28.19
C ASP A 264 13.08 8.49 29.23
N LEU A 265 13.73 7.37 29.56
CA LEU A 265 14.91 7.32 30.45
C LEU A 265 16.02 8.24 29.95
N LEU A 266 16.44 8.08 28.69
CA LEU A 266 17.58 8.81 28.14
C LEU A 266 17.31 10.31 28.07
N ARG A 267 16.06 10.75 27.80
CA ARG A 267 15.67 12.16 27.88
C ARG A 267 15.68 12.70 29.30
N SER A 268 15.17 11.94 30.26
CA SER A 268 15.23 12.33 31.68
C SER A 268 16.66 12.43 32.17
N ILE A 269 17.53 11.51 31.73
CA ILE A 269 18.97 11.62 31.88
C ILE A 269 19.42 12.94 31.26
N GLN A 270 19.31 13.20 29.94
CA GLN A 270 19.75 14.47 29.32
C GLN A 270 19.32 15.74 30.08
N ALA A 271 18.11 15.77 30.63
CA ALA A 271 17.56 16.90 31.38
C ALA A 271 17.99 16.96 32.86
N GLY A 272 18.70 15.96 33.39
CA GLY A 272 19.02 15.84 34.81
C GLY A 272 17.77 15.73 35.68
N SER A 273 16.73 15.06 35.17
CA SER A 273 15.40 14.92 35.78
C SER A 273 15.20 13.52 36.34
N SER A 274 14.14 13.33 37.13
CA SER A 274 13.73 12.05 37.72
C SER A 274 12.59 11.38 36.96
N ILE A 275 12.72 10.07 36.70
CA ILE A 275 11.69 9.25 36.07
C ILE A 275 11.41 7.96 36.84
N PHE A 276 10.15 7.59 36.94
CA PHE A 276 9.66 6.40 37.62
C PHE A 276 9.09 5.40 36.61
N PHE A 277 9.36 4.11 36.80
CA PHE A 277 8.90 3.03 35.92
C PHE A 277 7.85 2.15 36.61
N HIS A 278 6.81 1.82 35.84
CA HIS A 278 5.81 0.83 36.18
C HIS A 278 6.22 -0.59 35.77
N PRO A 279 6.02 -1.62 36.61
CA PRO A 279 6.37 -3.00 36.30
C PRO A 279 5.26 -3.66 35.45
N THR A 280 5.13 -3.25 34.18
CA THR A 280 4.07 -3.74 33.28
C THR A 280 4.08 -5.24 33.02
N ALA A 281 5.18 -5.94 33.32
CA ALA A 281 5.29 -7.39 33.15
C ALA A 281 4.76 -8.18 34.36
N ASP A 282 4.49 -7.53 35.50
CA ASP A 282 4.06 -8.21 36.71
C ASP A 282 2.56 -8.57 36.61
N PRO A 283 2.17 -9.82 36.93
CA PRO A 283 0.77 -10.24 36.95
C PRO A 283 -0.06 -9.33 37.88
N GLY A 284 -1.14 -8.74 37.36
CA GLY A 284 -2.02 -7.85 38.11
C GLY A 284 -1.58 -6.38 38.19
N ALA A 285 -0.39 -6.04 37.69
CA ALA A 285 0.09 -4.65 37.66
C ALA A 285 -0.60 -3.78 36.59
N LEU A 286 -1.31 -4.37 35.62
CA LEU A 286 -1.99 -3.66 34.53
C LEU A 286 -3.48 -3.46 34.82
N SER A 287 -3.78 -2.55 35.75
CA SER A 287 -5.15 -2.07 36.02
C SER A 287 -5.13 -0.62 36.50
N THR A 288 -6.28 0.06 36.44
CA THR A 288 -6.42 1.45 36.91
C THR A 288 -5.99 1.59 38.37
N SER A 289 -6.49 0.71 39.23
CA SER A 289 -6.14 0.70 40.65
C SER A 289 -4.64 0.45 40.88
N ALA A 290 -4.06 -0.52 40.19
CA ALA A 290 -2.64 -0.84 40.29
C ALA A 290 -1.74 0.35 39.90
N ILE A 291 -2.01 0.99 38.77
CA ILE A 291 -1.22 2.14 38.30
C ILE A 291 -1.34 3.32 39.27
N CYS A 292 -2.56 3.63 39.74
CA CYS A 292 -2.76 4.71 40.71
C CYS A 292 -2.05 4.43 42.05
N GLN A 293 -2.08 3.19 42.55
CA GLN A 293 -1.37 2.79 43.76
C GLN A 293 0.16 2.81 43.58
N ALA A 294 0.66 2.39 42.42
CA ALA A 294 2.08 2.47 42.08
C ALA A 294 2.58 3.93 42.10
N ILE A 295 1.83 4.85 41.48
CA ILE A 295 2.13 6.29 41.51
C ILE A 295 2.11 6.82 42.95
N ALA A 296 1.12 6.42 43.75
CA ALA A 296 1.01 6.83 45.16
C ALA A 296 2.17 6.33 46.04
N ALA A 297 2.82 5.21 45.66
CA ALA A 297 3.98 4.67 46.35
C ALA A 297 5.29 5.43 46.02
N CYS A 298 5.30 6.30 45.01
CA CYS A 298 6.48 7.09 44.64
C CYS A 298 6.85 8.09 45.73
N THR A 299 8.16 8.21 46.00
CA THR A 299 8.70 9.07 47.07
C THR A 299 8.68 10.57 46.73
N ARG A 300 8.44 10.92 45.46
CA ARG A 300 8.27 12.30 44.99
C ARG A 300 6.93 12.43 44.26
N PRO A 301 6.26 13.60 44.35
CA PRO A 301 5.07 13.88 43.54
C PRO A 301 5.38 13.71 42.05
N VAL A 302 4.61 12.84 41.39
CA VAL A 302 4.64 12.67 39.94
C VAL A 302 3.84 13.81 39.31
N SER A 303 4.39 14.43 38.28
CA SER A 303 3.69 15.51 37.55
C SER A 303 3.53 15.22 36.06
N TYR A 304 4.33 14.30 35.51
CA TYR A 304 4.22 13.88 34.11
C TYR A 304 3.87 12.41 34.03
N PHE A 305 2.83 12.06 33.29
CA PHE A 305 2.43 10.68 33.04
C PHE A 305 2.64 10.32 31.57
N LEU A 306 3.52 9.34 31.31
CA LEU A 306 3.90 8.93 29.97
C LEU A 306 3.35 7.53 29.70
N SER A 307 2.51 7.42 28.66
CA SER A 307 1.82 6.17 28.38
C SER A 307 1.43 6.00 26.91
N VAL A 308 0.76 4.88 26.63
CA VAL A 308 0.27 4.49 25.31
C VAL A 308 -1.26 4.54 25.29
N PRO A 309 -1.90 4.67 24.10
CA PRO A 309 -3.35 4.81 23.97
C PRO A 309 -4.19 3.82 24.78
N TYR A 310 -3.82 2.53 24.78
CA TYR A 310 -4.58 1.49 25.51
C TYR A 310 -4.63 1.73 27.03
N ILE A 311 -3.53 2.16 27.63
CA ILE A 311 -3.47 2.43 29.08
C ILE A 311 -4.25 3.71 29.40
N LEU A 312 -4.17 4.73 28.55
CA LEU A 312 -4.95 5.96 28.71
C LEU A 312 -6.45 5.68 28.60
N ASP A 313 -6.87 4.86 27.64
CA ASP A 313 -8.25 4.40 27.49
C ASP A 313 -8.72 3.66 28.75
N MET A 314 -7.95 2.69 29.24
CA MET A 314 -8.25 1.96 30.48
C MET A 314 -8.40 2.88 31.69
N LEU A 315 -7.46 3.81 31.90
CA LEU A 315 -7.50 4.77 33.00
C LEU A 315 -8.67 5.75 32.88
N PHE A 316 -8.96 6.20 31.67
CA PHE A 316 -9.98 7.21 31.42
C PHE A 316 -11.39 6.62 31.33
N THR A 317 -11.58 5.37 30.94
CA THR A 317 -12.92 4.75 30.83
C THR A 317 -13.36 4.05 32.11
N ASP A 318 -12.45 3.87 33.07
CA ASP A 318 -12.73 3.23 34.36
C ASP A 318 -13.92 3.86 35.11
N ARG A 319 -14.71 3.00 35.77
CA ARG A 319 -15.95 3.43 36.46
C ARG A 319 -15.69 4.14 37.78
N SER A 320 -14.51 3.97 38.40
CA SER A 320 -14.22 4.50 39.74
C SER A 320 -13.88 6.00 39.76
N GLU A 321 -13.73 6.63 38.59
CA GLU A 321 -13.22 8.01 38.40
C GLU A 321 -11.75 8.23 38.86
N VAL A 322 -11.16 7.31 39.62
CA VAL A 322 -9.80 7.46 40.19
C VAL A 322 -8.74 7.66 39.10
N GLY A 323 -8.84 6.92 37.99
CA GLY A 323 -7.94 7.07 36.85
C GLY A 323 -8.06 8.45 36.19
N ARG A 324 -9.28 8.95 35.99
CA ARG A 324 -9.53 10.29 35.43
C ARG A 324 -8.96 11.39 36.33
N GLN A 325 -9.22 11.31 37.64
CA GLN A 325 -8.69 12.28 38.62
C GLN A 325 -7.16 12.28 38.67
N MET A 326 -6.54 11.10 38.59
CA MET A 326 -5.08 10.98 38.51
C MET A 326 -4.55 11.70 37.27
N LEU A 327 -5.15 11.46 36.09
CA LEU A 327 -4.75 12.12 34.84
C LEU A 327 -4.96 13.64 34.88
N GLU A 328 -6.07 14.12 35.46
CA GLU A 328 -6.37 15.54 35.65
C GLU A 328 -5.34 16.26 36.54
N SER A 329 -4.74 15.55 37.50
CA SER A 329 -3.72 16.10 38.41
C SER A 329 -2.36 16.36 37.74
N MET A 330 -2.13 15.79 36.55
CA MET A 330 -0.83 15.84 35.87
C MET A 330 -0.63 17.15 35.11
N GLN A 331 0.61 17.66 35.14
CA GLN A 331 1.05 18.80 34.34
C GLN A 331 1.27 18.42 32.86
N LEU A 332 1.47 17.13 32.59
CA LEU A 332 1.60 16.54 31.25
C LEU A 332 1.05 15.12 31.27
N VAL A 333 0.11 14.81 30.40
CA VAL A 333 -0.25 13.42 30.06
C VAL A 333 0.17 13.20 28.61
N SER A 334 1.09 12.28 28.36
CA SER A 334 1.57 12.05 27.00
C SER A 334 1.07 10.73 26.41
N THR A 335 0.71 10.77 25.13
CA THR A 335 0.45 9.59 24.30
C THR A 335 1.43 9.53 23.14
N GLY A 336 1.83 8.33 22.72
CA GLY A 336 2.75 8.15 21.59
C GLY A 336 2.90 6.69 21.18
N GLY A 337 3.54 6.48 20.02
CA GLY A 337 3.81 5.16 19.46
C GLY A 337 2.61 4.47 18.80
N ALA A 338 1.39 5.01 18.94
CA ALA A 338 0.19 4.65 18.19
C ALA A 338 -0.83 5.82 18.22
N PRO A 339 -1.74 5.94 17.25
CA PRO A 339 -2.82 6.92 17.29
C PRO A 339 -3.76 6.68 18.48
N LEU A 340 -4.13 7.75 19.19
CA LEU A 340 -5.18 7.73 20.21
C LEU A 340 -6.55 7.91 19.51
N PRO A 341 -7.61 7.17 19.90
CA PRO A 341 -8.95 7.40 19.37
C PRO A 341 -9.40 8.86 19.56
N GLN A 342 -9.97 9.46 18.50
CA GLN A 342 -10.32 10.89 18.48
C GLN A 342 -11.24 11.27 19.66
N GLN A 343 -12.34 10.53 19.82
CA GLN A 343 -13.33 10.78 20.87
C GLN A 343 -12.72 10.70 22.27
N LEU A 344 -11.88 9.69 22.53
CA LEU A 344 -11.21 9.53 23.82
C LEU A 344 -10.35 10.75 24.16
N GLY A 345 -9.52 11.22 23.21
CA GLY A 345 -8.68 12.38 23.44
C GLY A 345 -9.47 13.69 23.59
N ASP A 346 -10.56 13.85 22.84
CA ASP A 346 -11.45 15.00 22.96
C ASP A 346 -12.12 15.04 24.33
N ASP A 347 -12.62 13.90 24.82
CA ASP A 347 -13.22 13.78 26.16
C ASP A 347 -12.20 14.05 27.27
N MET A 348 -10.95 13.60 27.11
CA MET A 348 -9.86 13.89 28.05
C MET A 348 -9.57 15.39 28.13
N VAL A 349 -9.46 16.04 26.99
CA VAL A 349 -9.17 17.48 26.90
C VAL A 349 -10.34 18.32 27.42
N GLN A 350 -11.59 17.92 27.16
CA GLN A 350 -12.78 18.55 27.76
C GLN A 350 -12.77 18.51 29.29
N ARG A 351 -12.16 17.48 29.88
CA ARG A 351 -11.91 17.39 31.34
C ARG A 351 -10.66 18.13 31.81
N ARG A 352 -10.08 18.99 30.96
CA ARG A 352 -8.88 19.79 31.25
C ARG A 352 -7.62 18.96 31.50
N ILE A 353 -7.58 17.71 31.05
CA ILE A 353 -6.35 16.92 31.06
C ILE A 353 -5.39 17.53 30.03
N ARG A 354 -4.15 17.78 30.47
CA ARG A 354 -3.08 18.35 29.62
C ARG A 354 -2.47 17.28 28.71
N LEU A 355 -3.28 16.80 27.78
CA LEU A 355 -2.95 15.74 26.83
C LEU A 355 -2.02 16.24 25.72
N VAL A 356 -0.92 15.52 25.50
CA VAL A 356 0.08 15.81 24.48
C VAL A 356 0.39 14.56 23.66
N SER A 357 0.19 14.66 22.35
CA SER A 357 0.65 13.68 21.37
C SER A 357 2.14 13.88 21.12
N ARG A 358 2.90 12.78 21.16
CA ARG A 358 4.34 12.72 20.90
C ARG A 358 4.61 11.82 19.71
N LEU A 359 5.23 12.38 18.67
CA LEU A 359 5.68 11.63 17.50
C LEU A 359 7.18 11.38 17.55
N GLY A 360 7.54 10.10 17.50
CA GLY A 360 8.90 9.66 17.25
C GLY A 360 8.94 8.24 16.72
N SER A 361 10.09 7.87 16.15
CA SER A 361 10.33 6.53 15.61
C SER A 361 11.70 6.00 16.05
N SER A 362 11.93 4.70 15.88
CA SER A 362 13.26 4.13 16.15
C SER A 362 14.27 4.63 15.12
N GLU A 363 13.80 4.88 13.90
CA GLU A 363 14.57 5.29 12.72
C GLU A 363 14.99 6.75 12.76
N CYS A 364 14.22 7.64 13.40
CA CYS A 364 14.45 9.08 13.36
C CYS A 364 14.50 9.76 14.73
N GLY A 365 14.21 9.06 15.83
CA GLY A 365 14.12 9.67 17.14
C GLY A 365 12.86 10.53 17.30
N PHE A 366 12.90 11.54 18.16
CA PHE A 366 11.73 12.35 18.53
C PHE A 366 11.53 13.56 17.61
N LEU A 367 10.43 13.57 16.87
CA LEU A 367 10.21 14.43 15.70
C LEU A 367 9.34 15.64 16.01
N MET A 368 8.15 15.43 16.59
CA MET A 368 7.14 16.47 16.81
C MET A 368 6.33 16.24 18.08
N SER A 369 5.71 17.31 18.60
CA SER A 369 4.75 17.23 19.70
C SER A 369 3.57 18.18 19.49
N SER A 370 2.47 17.91 20.19
CA SER A 370 1.27 18.78 20.24
C SER A 370 1.27 19.69 21.49
N TRP A 371 2.46 20.08 21.97
CA TRP A 371 2.56 21.02 23.10
C TRP A 371 2.00 22.38 22.67
N ARG A 372 1.10 22.93 23.47
CA ARG A 372 0.29 24.10 23.13
C ARG A 372 -0.21 24.81 24.39
N ASP A 373 -0.95 25.90 24.19
CA ASP A 373 -1.71 26.53 25.27
C ASP A 373 -2.99 25.72 25.57
N PHE A 374 -2.98 24.95 26.64
CA PHE A 374 -4.08 24.07 27.02
C PHE A 374 -5.37 24.82 27.40
N ASP A 375 -5.29 26.11 27.74
CA ASP A 375 -6.46 26.90 28.13
C ASP A 375 -7.21 27.43 26.91
N THR A 376 -6.52 27.68 25.80
CA THR A 376 -7.09 28.28 24.59
C THR A 376 -7.18 27.31 23.40
N ASP A 377 -6.36 26.25 23.40
CA ASP A 377 -6.24 25.30 22.30
C ASP A 377 -6.56 23.87 22.79
N GLN A 378 -7.61 23.28 22.21
CA GLN A 378 -8.07 21.93 22.54
C GLN A 378 -7.56 20.86 21.54
N GLU A 379 -6.79 21.23 20.52
CA GLU A 379 -6.37 20.38 19.40
C GLU A 379 -5.18 19.46 19.71
N TRP A 380 -5.37 18.54 20.65
CA TRP A 380 -4.33 17.59 21.11
C TRP A 380 -3.76 16.65 20.04
N ASN A 381 -4.46 16.47 18.93
CA ASN A 381 -4.09 15.58 17.82
C ASN A 381 -3.30 16.29 16.70
N HIS A 382 -3.05 17.60 16.83
CA HIS A 382 -2.24 18.36 15.88
C HIS A 382 -0.80 18.51 16.38
N LEU A 383 0.15 18.03 15.59
CA LEU A 383 1.57 18.09 15.88
C LEU A 383 2.19 19.33 15.22
N HIS A 384 3.09 20.01 15.93
CA HIS A 384 3.67 21.27 15.47
C HIS A 384 5.19 21.16 15.26
N ILE A 385 5.70 21.99 14.34
CA ILE A 385 7.14 22.25 14.18
C ILE A 385 7.39 23.74 14.45
N PRO A 386 7.58 24.13 15.73
CA PRO A 386 7.60 25.54 16.11
C PRO A 386 8.91 26.27 15.73
N ASP A 387 10.03 25.54 15.59
CA ASP A 387 11.34 26.15 15.37
C ASP A 387 11.80 26.05 13.90
N LYS A 388 12.62 27.02 13.47
CA LYS A 388 13.12 27.11 12.09
C LYS A 388 14.06 25.97 11.69
N LEU A 389 14.78 25.38 12.66
CA LEU A 389 15.73 24.31 12.41
C LEU A 389 14.99 22.99 12.11
N GLY A 390 13.92 22.70 12.83
CA GLY A 390 13.02 21.60 12.55
C GLY A 390 12.32 21.78 11.21
N GLN A 391 11.85 22.99 10.89
CA GLN A 391 11.19 23.29 9.62
C GLN A 391 12.11 23.09 8.39
N SER A 392 13.43 23.20 8.55
CA SER A 392 14.37 22.95 7.44
C SER A 392 14.70 21.47 7.25
N MET A 393 14.44 20.62 8.26
CA MET A 393 14.82 19.20 8.28
C MET A 393 13.64 18.22 8.24
N LEU A 394 12.42 18.71 8.47
CA LEU A 394 11.18 17.94 8.34
C LEU A 394 10.37 18.50 7.16
N ARG A 395 10.12 17.66 6.17
CA ARG A 395 9.37 18.03 4.96
C ARG A 395 8.05 17.28 4.93
N PHE A 396 7.00 17.97 4.52
CA PHE A 396 5.70 17.39 4.25
C PHE A 396 5.49 17.47 2.74
N GLU A 397 5.68 16.34 2.06
CA GLU A 397 5.56 16.23 0.62
C GLU A 397 4.14 15.77 0.27
N PRO A 398 3.44 16.37 -0.71
CA PRO A 398 2.11 15.90 -1.11
C PRO A 398 2.16 14.43 -1.52
N HIS A 399 1.33 13.59 -0.87
CA HIS A 399 1.27 12.16 -1.19
C HIS A 399 0.47 11.92 -2.47
N ASP A 400 -0.58 12.71 -2.69
CA ASP A 400 -1.34 12.79 -3.94
C ASP A 400 -1.51 14.26 -4.34
N PRO A 401 -0.74 14.76 -5.31
CA PRO A 401 -0.80 16.16 -5.76
C PRO A 401 -2.15 16.56 -6.37
N SER A 402 -3.04 15.60 -6.67
CA SER A 402 -4.29 15.81 -7.41
C SER A 402 -5.54 16.03 -6.53
N ALA A 403 -5.45 15.81 -5.21
CA ALA A 403 -6.57 15.94 -4.28
C ALA A 403 -6.63 17.33 -3.61
N GLU A 404 -7.74 18.07 -3.75
CA GLU A 404 -7.99 19.29 -2.96
C GLU A 404 -8.07 18.93 -1.46
N GLY A 405 -7.22 19.55 -0.64
CA GLY A 405 -7.06 19.18 0.78
C GLY A 405 -6.20 17.93 1.02
N GLY A 406 -5.43 17.48 0.01
CA GLY A 406 -4.67 16.23 0.00
C GLY A 406 -3.74 16.01 1.19
N LEU A 407 -3.47 14.74 1.47
CA LEU A 407 -2.57 14.31 2.54
C LEU A 407 -1.11 14.51 2.15
N PHE A 408 -0.26 14.73 3.16
CA PHE A 408 1.16 14.96 3.00
C PHE A 408 1.94 13.87 3.73
N GLU A 409 2.91 13.28 3.06
CA GLU A 409 3.84 12.34 3.66
C GLU A 409 4.96 13.07 4.41
N LEU A 410 5.24 12.64 5.64
CA LEU A 410 6.37 13.15 6.40
C LEU A 410 7.67 12.52 5.91
N VAL A 411 8.60 13.39 5.49
CA VAL A 411 9.97 13.04 5.07
C VAL A 411 10.97 13.71 6.02
N VAL A 412 11.81 12.88 6.64
CA VAL A 412 12.88 13.33 7.55
C VAL A 412 14.18 13.43 6.74
N THR A 413 14.77 14.62 6.66
CA THR A 413 15.95 14.84 5.81
C THR A 413 17.22 14.23 6.41
N LYS A 414 18.26 14.03 5.59
CA LYS A 414 19.54 13.47 6.04
C LYS A 414 20.26 14.29 7.12
N GLU A 415 19.97 15.59 7.19
CA GLU A 415 20.55 16.51 8.16
C GLU A 415 19.96 16.35 9.57
N TRP A 416 18.86 15.59 9.71
CA TRP A 416 18.24 15.33 11.01
C TRP A 416 19.21 14.53 11.91
N PRO A 417 19.63 15.07 13.08
CA PRO A 417 20.78 14.55 13.83
C PRO A 417 20.72 13.08 14.27
N THR A 418 19.51 12.57 14.49
CA THR A 418 19.27 11.20 14.98
C THR A 418 18.62 10.31 13.92
N LYS A 419 18.70 10.67 12.64
CA LYS A 419 18.19 9.84 11.55
C LYS A 419 19.16 8.69 11.28
N LEU A 420 18.66 7.48 11.47
CA LEU A 420 19.42 6.23 11.41
C LEU A 420 19.19 5.43 10.13
N VAL A 421 18.02 5.58 9.52
CA VAL A 421 17.63 4.83 8.32
C VAL A 421 17.43 5.82 7.17
N ALA A 422 17.71 5.37 5.94
CA ALA A 422 17.36 6.05 4.71
C ALA A 422 16.59 5.07 3.83
N ASN A 423 15.60 5.55 3.10
CA ASN A 423 14.86 4.79 2.09
C ASN A 423 14.62 5.61 0.82
N ARG A 424 15.39 6.69 0.64
CA ARG A 424 15.41 7.57 -0.53
C ARG A 424 16.85 7.85 -0.95
N ASP A 425 17.04 8.12 -2.24
CA ASP A 425 18.36 8.35 -2.84
C ASP A 425 19.08 9.58 -2.30
N ASP A 426 18.32 10.60 -1.87
CA ASP A 426 18.87 11.82 -1.26
C ASP A 426 19.37 11.60 0.18
N GLY A 427 19.26 10.38 0.71
CA GLY A 427 19.63 10.00 2.07
C GLY A 427 18.54 10.32 3.10
N SER A 428 17.40 10.86 2.68
CA SER A 428 16.25 11.13 3.56
C SER A 428 15.48 9.84 3.88
N TYR A 429 14.55 9.96 4.83
CA TYR A 429 13.65 8.88 5.24
C TYR A 429 12.20 9.31 5.06
N ALA A 430 11.53 8.74 4.08
CA ALA A 430 10.08 8.80 3.92
C ALA A 430 9.43 7.84 4.94
N THR A 431 8.61 8.39 5.83
CA THR A 431 8.04 7.63 6.96
C THR A 431 6.86 6.74 6.57
N SER A 432 6.27 6.97 5.39
CA SER A 432 4.97 6.45 4.99
C SER A 432 3.81 6.93 5.87
N ASP A 433 4.04 7.83 6.82
CA ASP A 433 3.00 8.43 7.66
C ASP A 433 2.42 9.66 6.95
N LEU A 434 1.11 9.67 6.78
CA LEU A 434 0.34 10.70 6.08
C LEU A 434 -0.35 11.64 7.05
N TYR A 435 -0.32 12.92 6.71
CA TYR A 435 -0.81 14.01 7.55
C TYR A 435 -1.71 14.97 6.78
N ALA A 436 -2.76 15.42 7.44
CA ALA A 436 -3.57 16.54 6.99
C ALA A 436 -2.99 17.85 7.53
N LYS A 437 -2.92 18.87 6.67
CA LYS A 437 -2.48 20.22 7.06
C LYS A 437 -3.57 20.91 7.88
N HIS A 438 -3.20 21.60 8.95
CA HIS A 438 -4.15 22.42 9.69
C HIS A 438 -4.68 23.59 8.84
N PRO A 439 -5.99 23.91 8.86
CA PRO A 439 -6.57 24.93 7.97
C PRO A 439 -6.04 26.35 8.18
N SER A 440 -5.65 26.72 9.41
CA SER A 440 -5.27 28.10 9.75
C SER A 440 -3.89 28.25 10.39
N LEU A 441 -3.30 27.18 10.93
CA LEU A 441 -2.02 27.25 11.66
C LEU A 441 -0.89 26.69 10.78
N PRO A 442 0.18 27.45 10.54
CA PRO A 442 1.32 26.98 9.76
C PRO A 442 2.07 25.86 10.51
N ASN A 443 2.74 24.98 9.75
CA ASN A 443 3.60 23.91 10.27
C ASN A 443 2.92 23.02 11.34
N THR A 444 1.60 22.88 11.21
CA THR A 444 0.74 22.16 12.14
C THR A 444 0.01 21.07 11.36
N TRP A 445 0.09 19.84 11.84
CA TRP A 445 -0.23 18.65 11.06
C TRP A 445 -0.97 17.62 11.92
N ARG A 446 -2.11 17.14 11.41
CA ARG A 446 -2.87 16.06 12.04
C ARG A 446 -2.51 14.74 11.38
N TYR A 447 -2.13 13.75 12.18
CA TYR A 447 -1.94 12.39 11.66
C TYR A 447 -3.25 11.87 11.06
N ASP A 448 -3.17 11.23 9.89
CA ASP A 448 -4.32 10.66 9.20
C ASP A 448 -4.20 9.13 9.11
N SER A 449 -3.18 8.66 8.40
CA SER A 449 -3.04 7.25 8.03
C SER A 449 -1.60 6.91 7.65
N ARG A 450 -1.33 5.65 7.30
CA ARG A 450 -0.09 5.26 6.64
C ARG A 450 -0.36 4.88 5.20
N SER A 451 0.52 5.26 4.28
CA SER A 451 0.39 4.95 2.86
C SER A 451 0.54 3.46 2.55
N ASP A 452 1.20 2.70 3.43
CA ASP A 452 1.43 1.26 3.34
C ASP A 452 0.35 0.39 4.03
N ASP A 453 -0.60 0.98 4.76
CA ASP A 453 -1.71 0.28 5.43
C ASP A 453 -2.93 0.04 4.52
N THR A 454 -2.68 -0.01 3.21
CA THR A 454 -3.71 -0.22 2.18
C THR A 454 -3.87 -1.71 1.84
N ILE A 455 -5.10 -2.20 1.90
CA ILE A 455 -5.48 -3.50 1.35
C ILE A 455 -5.69 -3.33 -0.14
N VAL A 456 -4.88 -4.01 -0.95
CA VAL A 456 -5.06 -4.03 -2.41
C VAL A 456 -5.93 -5.22 -2.78
N LEU A 457 -7.08 -4.96 -3.40
CA LEU A 457 -7.99 -6.00 -3.89
C LEU A 457 -7.47 -6.58 -5.22
N VAL A 458 -8.00 -7.73 -5.65
CA VAL A 458 -7.65 -8.35 -6.95
C VAL A 458 -7.96 -7.45 -8.16
N SER A 459 -8.85 -6.48 -8.00
CA SER A 459 -9.15 -5.46 -9.02
C SER A 459 -8.06 -4.38 -9.14
N GLY A 460 -7.02 -4.43 -8.31
CA GLY A 460 -6.00 -3.38 -8.18
C GLY A 460 -6.46 -2.15 -7.39
N LYS A 461 -7.73 -2.10 -6.98
CA LYS A 461 -8.27 -1.00 -6.17
C LYS A 461 -7.77 -1.12 -4.72
N LYS A 462 -7.36 0.00 -4.15
CA LYS A 462 -6.88 0.10 -2.77
C LYS A 462 -8.04 0.41 -1.82
N ALA A 463 -8.06 -0.26 -0.68
CA ALA A 463 -8.98 -0.02 0.40
C ALA A 463 -8.23 0.21 1.72
N THR A 464 -8.70 1.16 2.51
CA THR A 464 -8.05 1.52 3.77
C THR A 464 -8.65 0.72 4.91
N ALA A 465 -7.90 -0.27 5.41
CA ALA A 465 -8.34 -1.14 6.52
C ALA A 465 -8.76 -0.35 7.79
N PRO A 466 -8.03 0.69 8.22
CA PRO A 466 -8.39 1.46 9.42
C PRO A 466 -9.82 2.00 9.46
N VAL A 467 -10.42 2.38 8.32
CA VAL A 467 -11.77 2.96 8.30
C VAL A 467 -12.81 1.97 8.81
N ALA A 468 -12.74 0.72 8.33
CA ALA A 468 -13.63 -0.34 8.74
C ALA A 468 -13.34 -0.81 10.18
N GLU A 469 -12.04 -1.01 10.49
CA GLU A 469 -11.59 -1.50 11.80
C GLU A 469 -11.99 -0.56 12.94
N GLN A 470 -11.73 0.75 12.80
CA GLN A 470 -12.02 1.74 13.84
C GLN A 470 -13.53 1.92 14.05
N LYS A 471 -14.34 1.93 12.98
CA LYS A 471 -15.80 2.06 13.09
C LYS A 471 -16.44 0.83 13.73
N LEU A 472 -15.98 -0.38 13.39
CA LEU A 472 -16.41 -1.60 14.06
C LEU A 472 -16.04 -1.58 15.54
N LYS A 473 -14.79 -1.20 15.86
CA LYS A 473 -14.28 -1.12 17.23
C LYS A 473 -14.97 -0.06 18.09
N ALA A 474 -15.47 1.02 17.50
CA ALA A 474 -16.25 2.02 18.22
C ALA A 474 -17.62 1.48 18.72
N SER A 475 -18.08 0.34 18.22
CA SER A 475 -19.28 -0.34 18.73
C SER A 475 -18.99 -1.01 20.08
N PRO A 476 -19.88 -0.87 21.09
CA PRO A 476 -19.71 -1.55 22.39
C PRO A 476 -19.77 -3.08 22.28
N LEU A 477 -20.22 -3.61 21.12
CA LEU A 477 -20.27 -5.04 20.85
C LEU A 477 -18.93 -5.65 20.45
N VAL A 478 -17.91 -4.83 20.17
CA VAL A 478 -16.67 -5.26 19.51
C VAL A 478 -15.46 -4.88 20.37
N THR A 479 -14.63 -5.86 20.72
CA THR A 479 -13.34 -5.62 21.39
C THR A 479 -12.26 -5.23 20.39
N GLU A 480 -12.26 -5.86 19.22
CA GLU A 480 -11.32 -5.57 18.12
C GLU A 480 -11.95 -5.97 16.78
N ALA A 481 -11.52 -5.32 15.72
CA ALA A 481 -11.83 -5.73 14.36
C ALA A 481 -10.57 -5.76 13.50
N ILE A 482 -10.48 -6.73 12.59
CA ILE A 482 -9.37 -6.87 11.64
C ILE A 482 -9.97 -6.97 10.26
N ALA A 483 -9.78 -5.94 9.43
CA ALA A 483 -10.21 -5.96 8.05
C ALA A 483 -9.24 -6.84 7.23
N PHE A 484 -9.76 -7.58 6.28
CA PHE A 484 -8.98 -8.43 5.38
C PHE A 484 -9.53 -8.37 3.96
N GLY A 485 -8.74 -8.87 3.01
CA GLY A 485 -9.14 -8.97 1.60
C GLY A 485 -8.06 -8.61 0.61
N ALA A 486 -6.80 -8.61 1.04
CA ALA A 486 -5.67 -8.45 0.13
C ALA A 486 -5.71 -9.54 -0.93
N ASN A 487 -5.60 -9.16 -2.21
CA ASN A 487 -5.70 -10.04 -3.38
C ASN A 487 -7.03 -10.82 -3.47
N ARG A 488 -8.09 -10.33 -2.83
CA ARG A 488 -9.44 -10.91 -2.90
C ARG A 488 -10.39 -9.96 -3.64
N ALA A 489 -11.52 -10.48 -4.10
CA ALA A 489 -12.50 -9.69 -4.86
C ALA A 489 -13.23 -8.67 -3.99
N ILE A 490 -13.41 -8.98 -2.71
CA ILE A 490 -14.22 -8.20 -1.76
C ILE A 490 -13.52 -8.16 -0.40
N LEU A 491 -13.77 -7.12 0.38
CA LEU A 491 -13.29 -7.05 1.76
C LEU A 491 -14.15 -7.89 2.71
N GLY A 492 -13.54 -8.34 3.78
CA GLY A 492 -14.22 -8.87 4.96
C GLY A 492 -13.61 -8.34 6.25
N ALA A 493 -14.21 -8.71 7.38
CA ALA A 493 -13.66 -8.38 8.68
C ALA A 493 -13.86 -9.50 9.69
N LEU A 494 -12.80 -9.79 10.45
CA LEU A 494 -12.89 -10.58 11.68
C LEU A 494 -13.33 -9.63 12.79
N VAL A 495 -14.40 -9.98 13.50
CA VAL A 495 -14.99 -9.16 14.56
C VAL A 495 -14.92 -9.93 15.87
N PHE A 496 -14.11 -9.44 16.79
CA PHE A 496 -13.92 -10.05 18.11
C PHE A 496 -14.98 -9.47 19.05
N VAL A 497 -15.92 -10.32 19.47
CA VAL A 497 -17.09 -9.88 20.24
C VAL A 497 -16.70 -9.54 21.68
N SER A 498 -17.24 -8.44 22.20
CA SER A 498 -17.04 -8.01 23.58
C SER A 498 -17.61 -9.02 24.58
N PRO A 499 -16.90 -9.32 25.69
CA PRO A 499 -17.45 -10.15 26.78
C PRO A 499 -18.81 -9.65 27.28
N GLU A 500 -19.04 -8.34 27.28
CA GLU A 500 -20.29 -7.72 27.74
C GLU A 500 -21.46 -7.93 26.76
N ALA A 501 -21.17 -8.22 25.49
CA ALA A 501 -22.17 -8.47 24.46
C ALA A 501 -22.72 -9.90 24.49
N VAL A 502 -22.07 -10.82 25.23
CA VAL A 502 -22.48 -12.21 25.38
C VAL A 502 -23.17 -12.42 26.74
N PRO A 503 -24.46 -12.79 26.79
CA PRO A 503 -25.14 -13.08 28.05
C PRO A 503 -24.44 -14.18 28.84
N GLN A 504 -24.35 -14.04 30.17
CA GLN A 504 -23.72 -15.04 31.04
C GLN A 504 -24.35 -16.42 30.85
N GLY A 505 -23.52 -17.42 30.56
CA GLY A 505 -23.94 -18.81 30.35
C GLY A 505 -24.54 -19.13 28.97
N ALA A 506 -24.61 -18.17 28.05
CA ALA A 506 -25.07 -18.42 26.68
C ALA A 506 -23.99 -19.10 25.83
N ALA A 507 -24.39 -20.03 24.96
CA ALA A 507 -23.52 -20.61 23.95
C ALA A 507 -23.27 -19.61 22.82
N PHE A 508 -22.04 -19.57 22.28
CA PHE A 508 -21.68 -18.73 21.15
C PHE A 508 -22.08 -19.39 19.81
N ASP A 509 -23.38 -19.66 19.68
CA ASP A 509 -23.99 -20.35 18.55
C ASP A 509 -24.46 -19.39 17.45
N ASP A 510 -24.97 -19.96 16.36
CA ASP A 510 -25.46 -19.17 15.21
C ASP A 510 -26.61 -18.24 15.58
N THR A 511 -27.48 -18.64 16.52
CA THR A 511 -28.59 -17.79 16.99
C THR A 511 -28.07 -16.50 17.61
N LEU A 512 -27.06 -16.58 18.47
CA LEU A 512 -26.42 -15.41 19.06
C LEU A 512 -25.68 -14.58 18.00
N LYS A 513 -24.92 -15.23 17.11
CA LYS A 513 -24.18 -14.54 16.04
C LYS A 513 -25.11 -13.72 15.13
N VAL A 514 -26.26 -14.28 14.75
CA VAL A 514 -27.28 -13.57 13.96
C VAL A 514 -27.81 -12.34 14.70
N LYS A 515 -28.11 -12.46 16.00
CA LYS A 515 -28.55 -11.32 16.82
C LYS A 515 -27.49 -10.22 16.86
N LEU A 516 -26.21 -10.56 17.00
CA LEU A 516 -25.11 -9.61 17.03
C LEU A 516 -24.89 -8.94 15.65
N LEU A 517 -24.94 -9.71 14.56
CA LEU A 517 -24.87 -9.16 13.20
C LEU A 517 -26.00 -8.15 12.93
N THR A 518 -27.22 -8.44 13.39
CA THR A 518 -28.36 -7.50 13.28
C THR A 518 -28.08 -6.18 13.98
N GLN A 519 -27.45 -6.23 15.16
CA GLN A 519 -27.10 -5.02 15.91
C GLN A 519 -25.92 -4.26 15.29
N LEU A 520 -25.03 -4.94 14.55
CA LEU A 520 -23.91 -4.33 13.82
C LEU A 520 -24.33 -3.72 12.46
N GLN A 521 -25.54 -4.00 11.97
CA GLN A 521 -25.98 -3.52 10.66
C GLN A 521 -25.94 -1.97 10.50
N PRO A 522 -26.32 -1.16 11.50
CA PRO A 522 -26.16 0.30 11.44
C PRO A 522 -24.69 0.73 11.33
N VAL A 523 -23.78 0.03 12.01
CA VAL A 523 -22.33 0.30 11.94
C VAL A 523 -21.80 -0.03 10.54
N LEU A 524 -22.24 -1.16 9.98
CA LEU A 524 -21.91 -1.56 8.62
C LEU A 524 -22.37 -0.52 7.58
N ALA A 525 -23.58 0.02 7.73
CA ALA A 525 -24.08 1.10 6.88
C ALA A 525 -23.21 2.36 6.96
N GLN A 526 -22.74 2.74 8.16
CA GLN A 526 -21.82 3.88 8.32
C GLN A 526 -20.44 3.62 7.71
N ILE A 527 -19.93 2.39 7.76
CA ILE A 527 -18.68 2.00 7.10
C ILE A 527 -18.86 2.13 5.59
N ASN A 528 -19.94 1.57 5.04
CA ASN A 528 -20.19 1.55 3.61
C ASN A 528 -20.45 2.95 3.04
N ALA A 529 -21.10 3.83 3.80
CA ALA A 529 -21.29 5.24 3.41
C ALA A 529 -19.98 6.04 3.39
N ALA A 530 -19.01 5.68 4.25
CA ALA A 530 -17.70 6.31 4.33
C ALA A 530 -16.64 5.64 3.42
N SER A 531 -17.01 4.60 2.69
CA SER A 531 -16.10 3.79 1.87
C SER A 531 -16.50 3.85 0.39
N PRO A 532 -15.53 3.89 -0.54
CA PRO A 532 -15.84 3.74 -1.96
C PRO A 532 -16.46 2.35 -2.24
N PRO A 533 -17.19 2.15 -3.36
CA PRO A 533 -17.94 0.91 -3.61
C PRO A 533 -17.11 -0.36 -3.46
N HIS A 534 -15.85 -0.35 -3.88
CA HIS A 534 -14.95 -1.50 -3.78
C HIS A 534 -14.48 -1.81 -2.35
N ALA A 535 -14.59 -0.86 -1.42
CA ALA A 535 -14.17 -1.01 -0.02
C ALA A 535 -15.35 -1.18 0.95
N GLN A 536 -16.56 -1.38 0.43
CA GLN A 536 -17.73 -1.67 1.24
C GLN A 536 -17.69 -3.11 1.77
N LEU A 537 -18.15 -3.30 3.01
CA LEU A 537 -18.27 -4.59 3.67
C LEU A 537 -19.70 -5.14 3.51
N ALA A 538 -19.79 -6.42 3.20
CA ALA A 538 -21.06 -7.17 3.22
C ALA A 538 -21.24 -7.85 4.58
N THR A 539 -22.48 -8.00 5.04
CA THR A 539 -22.79 -8.67 6.32
C THR A 539 -22.25 -10.10 6.34
N GLU A 540 -22.33 -10.78 5.20
CA GLU A 540 -21.90 -12.16 4.97
C GLU A 540 -20.37 -12.32 5.04
N MET A 541 -19.63 -11.21 5.01
CA MET A 541 -18.17 -11.15 5.13
C MET A 541 -17.70 -10.71 6.52
N LEU A 542 -18.63 -10.47 7.45
CA LEU A 542 -18.32 -10.28 8.87
C LEU A 542 -18.31 -11.65 9.56
N HIS A 543 -17.15 -12.03 10.08
CA HIS A 543 -17.01 -13.27 10.85
C HIS A 543 -16.87 -12.94 12.34
N LEU A 544 -17.84 -13.37 13.15
CA LEU A 544 -17.85 -13.12 14.59
C LEU A 544 -17.06 -14.20 15.34
N LEU A 545 -16.06 -13.76 16.11
CA LEU A 545 -15.25 -14.60 16.99
C LEU A 545 -15.69 -14.42 18.45
N PRO A 546 -15.70 -15.49 19.27
CA PRO A 546 -16.12 -15.42 20.66
C PRO A 546 -15.15 -14.56 21.49
N PRO A 547 -15.60 -14.01 22.64
CA PRO A 547 -14.75 -13.18 23.49
C PRO A 547 -13.42 -13.83 23.90
N SER A 548 -13.40 -15.15 24.04
CA SER A 548 -12.20 -15.94 24.37
C SER A 548 -11.07 -15.80 23.34
N GLU A 549 -11.38 -15.53 22.07
CA GLU A 549 -10.37 -15.37 21.01
C GLU A 549 -9.63 -14.02 21.08
N SER A 550 -10.11 -13.07 21.88
CA SER A 550 -9.46 -11.76 22.03
C SER A 550 -8.04 -11.88 22.58
N ALA A 551 -7.76 -12.91 23.38
CA ALA A 551 -6.43 -13.20 23.93
C ALA A 551 -5.43 -13.69 22.87
N ASN A 552 -5.91 -14.22 21.74
CA ASN A 552 -5.09 -14.77 20.67
C ASN A 552 -4.73 -13.74 19.60
N ILE A 553 -5.23 -12.50 19.70
CA ILE A 553 -4.91 -11.42 18.76
C ILE A 553 -3.41 -11.09 18.87
N PRO A 554 -2.61 -11.25 17.79
CA PRO A 554 -1.20 -10.90 17.82
C PRO A 554 -1.02 -9.40 18.04
N ARG A 555 -0.53 -9.02 19.22
CA ARG A 555 -0.25 -7.63 19.59
C ARG A 555 1.22 -7.44 19.89
N ALA A 556 1.72 -6.26 19.57
CA ALA A 556 3.01 -5.83 20.08
C ALA A 556 2.88 -5.57 21.59
N SER A 557 4.02 -5.52 22.28
CA SER A 557 4.14 -5.10 23.69
C SER A 557 3.43 -3.78 24.03
N LYS A 558 3.25 -2.88 23.05
CA LYS A 558 2.49 -1.61 23.17
C LYS A 558 0.98 -1.73 22.94
N GLY A 559 0.45 -2.96 22.82
CA GLY A 559 -0.98 -3.24 22.59
C GLY A 559 -1.47 -3.09 21.14
N THR A 560 -0.64 -2.61 20.23
CA THR A 560 -1.00 -2.42 18.82
C THR A 560 -1.11 -3.76 18.08
N LEU A 561 -2.13 -3.89 17.22
CA LEU A 561 -2.33 -5.03 16.34
C LEU A 561 -1.11 -5.25 15.42
N GLN A 562 -0.56 -6.47 15.41
CA GLN A 562 0.46 -6.90 14.46
C GLN A 562 -0.23 -7.52 13.23
N ARG A 563 -0.78 -6.68 12.35
CA ARG A 563 -1.66 -7.09 11.22
C ARG A 563 -1.09 -8.23 10.37
N GLY A 564 0.17 -8.14 9.96
CA GLY A 564 0.81 -9.22 9.18
C GLY A 564 0.83 -10.57 9.89
N ARG A 565 1.08 -10.59 11.21
CA ARG A 565 0.99 -11.82 12.02
C ARG A 565 -0.44 -12.27 12.24
N ALA A 566 -1.39 -11.34 12.41
CA ALA A 566 -2.79 -11.67 12.49
C ALA A 566 -3.29 -12.35 11.20
N TYR A 567 -2.89 -11.84 10.03
CA TYR A 567 -3.18 -12.49 8.75
C TYR A 567 -2.58 -13.88 8.65
N GLN A 568 -1.33 -14.08 9.09
CA GLN A 568 -0.73 -15.41 9.14
C GLN A 568 -1.46 -16.36 10.09
N HIS A 569 -1.82 -15.87 11.29
CA HIS A 569 -2.50 -16.67 12.32
C HIS A 569 -3.91 -17.08 11.90
N TYR A 570 -4.67 -16.17 11.28
CA TYR A 570 -6.04 -16.40 10.84
C TYR A 570 -6.16 -16.78 9.36
N ALA A 571 -5.06 -17.08 8.66
CA ALA A 571 -5.06 -17.31 7.21
C ALA A 571 -6.10 -18.38 6.79
N GLY A 572 -6.08 -19.54 7.44
CA GLY A 572 -7.03 -20.62 7.14
C GLY A 572 -8.49 -20.25 7.41
N LEU A 573 -8.76 -19.44 8.44
CA LEU A 573 -10.10 -18.94 8.74
C LEU A 573 -10.56 -17.90 7.71
N ILE A 574 -9.68 -16.97 7.33
CA ILE A 574 -9.96 -15.98 6.30
C ILE A 574 -10.28 -16.68 4.98
N ASP A 575 -9.51 -17.69 4.61
CA ASP A 575 -9.76 -18.50 3.42
C ASP A 575 -11.10 -19.23 3.50
N SER A 576 -11.44 -19.82 4.65
CA SER A 576 -12.73 -20.48 4.82
C SER A 576 -13.90 -19.51 4.72
N ILE A 577 -13.76 -18.27 5.22
CA ILE A 577 -14.80 -17.23 5.09
C ILE A 577 -15.05 -16.91 3.61
N TYR A 578 -14.01 -16.80 2.79
CA TYR A 578 -14.19 -16.60 1.34
C TYR A 578 -14.86 -17.79 0.66
N VAL A 579 -14.49 -19.03 1.04
CA VAL A 579 -15.15 -20.23 0.51
C VAL A 579 -16.62 -20.25 0.93
N ASP A 580 -16.93 -19.95 2.20
CA ASP A 580 -18.29 -19.91 2.70
C ASP A 580 -19.12 -18.82 2.03
N PHE A 581 -18.53 -17.66 1.76
CA PHE A 581 -19.17 -16.62 0.98
C PHE A 581 -19.43 -17.08 -0.46
N GLU A 582 -18.42 -17.61 -1.15
CA GLU A 582 -18.51 -18.05 -2.55
C GLU A 582 -19.46 -19.24 -2.76
N GLU A 583 -19.58 -20.12 -1.78
CA GLU A 583 -20.44 -21.31 -1.82
C GLU A 583 -21.82 -21.08 -1.18
N GLY A 584 -22.03 -19.91 -0.57
CA GLY A 584 -23.30 -19.55 0.02
C GLY A 584 -23.59 -20.20 1.38
N ARG A 585 -22.56 -20.47 2.17
CA ARG A 585 -22.62 -21.04 3.52
C ARG A 585 -22.54 -20.00 4.64
N SER A 586 -22.34 -18.71 4.33
CA SER A 586 -22.30 -17.63 5.32
C SER A 586 -23.59 -17.52 6.17
N LEU A 587 -23.43 -17.07 7.42
CA LEU A 587 -24.52 -16.82 8.39
C LEU A 587 -25.53 -15.76 7.90
N ARG A 588 -26.83 -15.97 8.17
CA ARG A 588 -27.96 -15.16 7.65
C ARG A 588 -28.63 -14.28 8.73
N LEU A 589 -29.03 -13.04 8.40
CA LEU A 589 -29.85 -12.21 9.29
C LEU A 589 -31.32 -12.66 9.42
N HIS A 590 -31.84 -13.42 8.45
CA HIS A 590 -33.25 -13.84 8.36
C HIS A 590 -33.45 -15.36 8.55
N SER A 591 -32.82 -15.97 9.56
CA SER A 591 -33.10 -17.36 9.93
C SER A 591 -33.97 -17.47 11.19
N THR A 592 -35.23 -17.08 11.12
CA THR A 592 -36.21 -17.45 12.14
C THR A 592 -37.56 -17.78 11.51
N THR A 593 -37.81 -19.07 11.28
CA THR A 593 -39.14 -19.62 11.55
C THR A 593 -39.05 -20.42 12.85
N SER A 594 -40.12 -20.37 13.62
CA SER A 594 -40.22 -20.65 15.05
C SER A 594 -40.04 -22.12 15.48
N ASN A 595 -39.36 -22.98 14.71
CA ASN A 595 -39.18 -24.39 15.04
C ASN A 595 -37.85 -24.93 14.50
N GLY A 596 -36.73 -24.64 15.17
CA GLY A 596 -35.50 -25.45 15.30
C GLY A 596 -34.97 -26.39 14.18
N ALA A 597 -35.35 -26.23 12.91
CA ALA A 597 -34.92 -27.07 11.80
C ALA A 597 -33.97 -26.29 10.88
N ALA A 598 -32.89 -26.96 10.48
CA ALA A 598 -31.78 -26.44 9.69
C ALA A 598 -32.21 -25.77 8.37
N ALA A 599 -31.40 -24.79 7.94
CA ALA A 599 -31.29 -24.17 6.61
C ALA A 599 -32.54 -24.27 5.70
N ALA A 600 -33.20 -23.14 5.45
CA ALA A 600 -34.24 -23.04 4.41
C ALA A 600 -33.80 -23.79 3.15
N ALA A 601 -34.55 -24.81 2.76
CA ALA A 601 -34.28 -25.60 1.57
C ALA A 601 -34.15 -24.65 0.36
N LYS A 602 -33.10 -24.82 -0.45
CA LYS A 602 -32.91 -24.01 -1.65
C LYS A 602 -34.13 -24.17 -2.56
N GLU A 603 -34.60 -23.08 -3.16
CA GLU A 603 -35.78 -23.06 -4.01
C GLU A 603 -35.45 -23.62 -5.39
N THR A 604 -36.30 -24.50 -5.90
CA THR A 604 -36.20 -25.02 -7.27
C THR A 604 -36.89 -24.06 -8.24
N LEU A 605 -36.27 -22.92 -8.53
CA LEU A 605 -36.81 -21.89 -9.43
C LEU A 605 -36.46 -22.18 -10.90
N SER A 606 -37.39 -21.97 -11.83
CA SER A 606 -37.16 -22.19 -13.28
C SER A 606 -37.82 -21.13 -14.17
N GLY A 607 -37.26 -20.91 -15.36
CA GLY A 607 -37.79 -20.06 -16.41
C GLY A 607 -38.09 -18.64 -15.93
N PRO A 608 -39.33 -18.14 -16.12
CA PRO A 608 -39.72 -16.79 -15.68
C PRO A 608 -39.54 -16.54 -14.17
N GLU A 609 -39.76 -17.54 -13.33
CA GLU A 609 -39.68 -17.40 -11.86
C GLU A 609 -38.23 -17.17 -11.40
N LEU A 610 -37.27 -17.85 -12.02
CA LEU A 610 -35.84 -17.65 -11.75
C LEU A 610 -35.37 -16.28 -12.24
N ILE A 611 -35.86 -15.82 -13.39
CA ILE A 611 -35.55 -14.47 -13.91
C ILE A 611 -36.09 -13.39 -12.98
N GLU A 612 -37.34 -13.52 -12.50
CA GLU A 612 -37.94 -12.58 -11.55
C GLU A 612 -37.19 -12.55 -10.22
N TRP A 613 -36.78 -13.72 -9.72
CA TRP A 613 -35.96 -13.83 -8.52
C TRP A 613 -34.59 -13.18 -8.68
N LEU A 614 -33.89 -13.46 -9.79
CA LEU A 614 -32.61 -12.82 -10.13
C LEU A 614 -32.79 -11.30 -10.26
N GLN A 615 -33.88 -10.84 -10.87
CA GLN A 615 -34.18 -9.41 -10.99
C GLN A 615 -34.35 -8.74 -9.62
N ALA A 616 -35.11 -9.35 -8.71
CA ALA A 616 -35.28 -8.85 -7.35
C ALA A 616 -33.96 -8.84 -6.58
N LYS A 617 -33.16 -9.89 -6.72
CA LYS A 617 -31.86 -10.01 -6.02
C LYS A 617 -30.83 -9.02 -6.56
N VAL A 618 -30.77 -8.81 -7.87
CA VAL A 618 -29.91 -7.78 -8.46
C VAL A 618 -30.41 -6.39 -8.08
N GLN A 619 -31.72 -6.15 -7.98
CA GLN A 619 -32.24 -4.88 -7.48
C GLN A 619 -31.82 -4.61 -6.02
N GLU A 620 -31.79 -5.62 -5.17
CA GLU A 620 -31.29 -5.51 -3.80
C GLU A 620 -29.79 -5.20 -3.74
N ILE A 621 -28.99 -5.83 -4.59
CA ILE A 621 -27.51 -5.70 -4.61
C ILE A 621 -27.04 -4.42 -5.31
N ASN A 622 -27.69 -4.07 -6.43
CA ASN A 622 -27.30 -2.96 -7.32
C ASN A 622 -28.18 -1.71 -7.13
N GLY A 623 -29.28 -1.78 -6.39
CA GLY A 623 -30.21 -0.68 -6.18
C GLY A 623 -31.07 -0.30 -7.39
N ARG A 624 -30.89 -0.99 -8.54
CA ARG A 624 -31.62 -0.72 -9.80
C ARG A 624 -32.41 -1.95 -10.23
N LYS A 625 -33.66 -1.74 -10.64
CA LYS A 625 -34.48 -2.78 -11.27
C LYS A 625 -34.11 -2.88 -12.75
N LEU A 626 -33.50 -4.00 -13.15
CA LEU A 626 -33.00 -4.22 -14.51
C LEU A 626 -33.99 -5.01 -15.36
N SER A 627 -34.02 -4.80 -16.68
CA SER A 627 -34.80 -5.68 -17.55
C SER A 627 -34.10 -7.04 -17.75
N PRO A 628 -34.82 -8.14 -18.08
CA PRO A 628 -34.21 -9.47 -18.22
C PRO A 628 -33.05 -9.58 -19.21
N ASP A 629 -33.06 -8.72 -20.23
CA ASP A 629 -32.11 -8.70 -21.34
C ASP A 629 -31.09 -7.53 -21.21
N GLU A 630 -31.14 -6.77 -20.11
CA GLU A 630 -30.17 -5.70 -19.83
C GLU A 630 -28.85 -6.29 -19.32
N ASP A 631 -27.74 -5.79 -19.85
CA ASP A 631 -26.41 -6.21 -19.41
C ASP A 631 -26.11 -5.69 -18.01
N LEU A 632 -25.75 -6.61 -17.11
CA LEU A 632 -25.49 -6.36 -15.71
C LEU A 632 -24.37 -5.32 -15.52
N PHE A 633 -23.27 -5.43 -16.28
CA PHE A 633 -22.11 -4.55 -16.13
C PHE A 633 -22.38 -3.15 -16.68
N VAL A 634 -23.14 -3.05 -17.77
CA VAL A 634 -23.64 -1.77 -18.28
C VAL A 634 -24.57 -1.10 -17.25
N ALA A 635 -25.36 -1.89 -16.53
CA ALA A 635 -26.24 -1.41 -15.48
C ALA A 635 -25.51 -1.02 -14.17
N GLY A 636 -24.19 -1.14 -14.13
CA GLY A 636 -23.35 -0.77 -12.99
C GLY A 636 -23.02 -1.91 -12.04
N VAL A 637 -23.32 -3.17 -12.39
CA VAL A 637 -22.89 -4.34 -11.62
C VAL A 637 -21.37 -4.49 -11.74
N ASP A 638 -20.65 -4.32 -10.64
CA ASP A 638 -19.20 -4.50 -10.59
C ASP A 638 -18.78 -5.94 -10.18
N SER A 639 -17.48 -6.17 -10.00
CA SER A 639 -16.94 -7.47 -9.60
C SER A 639 -17.41 -7.94 -8.22
N ILE A 640 -17.65 -7.01 -7.30
CA ILE A 640 -18.13 -7.29 -5.94
C ILE A 640 -19.58 -7.72 -6.01
N GLN A 641 -20.40 -6.95 -6.71
CA GLN A 641 -21.80 -7.24 -6.93
C GLN A 641 -21.98 -8.54 -7.71
N SER A 642 -21.12 -8.82 -8.69
CA SER A 642 -21.09 -10.11 -9.42
C SER A 642 -20.83 -11.30 -8.49
N ALA A 643 -19.85 -11.18 -7.59
CA ALA A 643 -19.56 -12.21 -6.60
C ALA A 643 -20.75 -12.41 -5.64
N ARG A 644 -21.41 -11.31 -5.22
CA ARG A 644 -22.63 -11.35 -4.38
C ARG A 644 -23.82 -11.98 -5.10
N ILE A 645 -24.00 -11.71 -6.40
CA ILE A 645 -25.06 -12.32 -7.21
C ILE A 645 -24.85 -13.83 -7.31
N ARG A 646 -23.63 -14.27 -7.65
CA ARG A 646 -23.28 -15.70 -7.68
C ARG A 646 -23.49 -16.36 -6.33
N ALA A 647 -22.99 -15.76 -5.25
CA ALA A 647 -23.19 -16.26 -3.89
C ALA A 647 -24.69 -16.36 -3.56
N ALA A 648 -25.50 -15.36 -3.90
CA ALA A 648 -26.94 -15.38 -3.68
C ALA A 648 -27.63 -16.53 -4.43
N VAL A 649 -27.24 -16.83 -5.67
CA VAL A 649 -27.75 -17.99 -6.42
C VAL A 649 -27.39 -19.29 -5.70
N HIS A 650 -26.14 -19.46 -5.28
CA HIS A 650 -25.72 -20.63 -4.50
C HIS A 650 -26.47 -20.77 -3.17
N GLN A 651 -26.82 -19.66 -2.52
CA GLN A 651 -27.51 -19.63 -1.23
C GLN A 651 -28.99 -20.00 -1.31
N ASN A 652 -29.66 -19.62 -2.39
CA ASN A 652 -31.12 -19.61 -2.44
C ASN A 652 -31.71 -20.48 -3.55
N VAL A 653 -30.95 -20.80 -4.60
CA VAL A 653 -31.42 -21.56 -5.75
C VAL A 653 -30.81 -22.95 -5.75
N ASP A 654 -31.63 -23.98 -5.95
CA ASP A 654 -31.14 -25.35 -6.08
C ASP A 654 -30.34 -25.51 -7.39
N LEU A 655 -29.13 -26.04 -7.28
CA LEU A 655 -28.23 -26.31 -8.42
C LEU A 655 -28.00 -27.81 -8.64
N GLY A 656 -28.78 -28.67 -7.98
CA GLY A 656 -28.61 -30.13 -8.07
C GLY A 656 -27.28 -30.61 -7.49
N GLY A 657 -26.79 -29.95 -6.43
CA GLY A 657 -25.51 -30.26 -5.78
C GLY A 657 -24.26 -29.75 -6.50
N LYS A 658 -24.42 -28.94 -7.55
CA LYS A 658 -23.30 -28.36 -8.32
C LYS A 658 -23.01 -26.91 -7.96
N LEU A 659 -21.86 -26.42 -8.41
CA LEU A 659 -21.41 -25.05 -8.23
C LEU A 659 -21.37 -24.34 -9.59
N LEU A 660 -21.76 -23.06 -9.63
CA LEU A 660 -21.51 -22.21 -10.79
C LEU A 660 -20.03 -21.83 -10.84
N GLU A 661 -19.49 -21.65 -12.04
CA GLU A 661 -18.12 -21.17 -12.20
C GLU A 661 -17.94 -19.75 -11.63
N ARG A 662 -16.70 -19.38 -11.25
CA ARG A 662 -16.43 -18.07 -10.62
C ARG A 662 -16.79 -16.90 -11.52
N ASN A 663 -16.60 -17.05 -12.84
CA ASN A 663 -16.86 -16.01 -13.83
C ASN A 663 -18.28 -16.08 -14.41
N VAL A 664 -19.19 -16.88 -13.83
CA VAL A 664 -20.54 -17.12 -14.39
C VAL A 664 -21.30 -15.83 -14.71
N VAL A 665 -21.23 -14.80 -13.85
CA VAL A 665 -21.94 -13.53 -14.10
C VAL A 665 -21.30 -12.75 -15.26
N TYR A 666 -20.00 -12.89 -15.48
CA TYR A 666 -19.30 -12.31 -16.63
C TYR A 666 -19.60 -13.05 -17.93
N GLU A 667 -19.72 -14.37 -17.87
CA GLU A 667 -20.02 -15.21 -19.04
C GLU A 667 -21.48 -15.14 -19.46
N TYR A 668 -22.38 -14.90 -18.50
CA TYR A 668 -23.82 -14.79 -18.70
C TYR A 668 -24.32 -13.43 -18.19
N PRO A 669 -24.02 -12.34 -18.91
CA PRO A 669 -24.11 -10.98 -18.40
C PRO A 669 -25.54 -10.41 -18.38
N THR A 670 -26.59 -11.21 -18.64
CA THR A 670 -27.99 -10.79 -18.52
C THR A 670 -28.74 -11.74 -17.58
N LEU A 671 -29.84 -11.26 -16.97
CA LEU A 671 -30.64 -12.09 -16.06
C LEU A 671 -31.19 -13.32 -16.76
N ARG A 672 -31.59 -13.19 -18.04
CA ARG A 672 -32.06 -14.31 -18.86
C ARG A 672 -30.97 -15.35 -19.10
N MET A 673 -29.79 -14.92 -19.56
CA MET A 673 -28.68 -15.84 -19.84
C MET A 673 -28.21 -16.55 -18.57
N LEU A 674 -28.15 -15.82 -17.44
CA LEU A 674 -27.77 -16.39 -16.16
C LEU A 674 -28.82 -17.42 -15.67
N ALA A 675 -30.11 -17.14 -15.86
CA ALA A 675 -31.18 -18.08 -15.53
C ALA A 675 -31.09 -19.37 -16.37
N GLU A 676 -30.96 -19.23 -17.70
CA GLU A 676 -30.80 -20.37 -18.63
C GLU A 676 -29.61 -21.25 -18.22
N HIS A 677 -28.46 -20.64 -17.91
CA HIS A 677 -27.29 -21.41 -17.50
C HIS A 677 -27.44 -22.08 -16.13
N VAL A 678 -28.08 -21.41 -15.17
CA VAL A 678 -28.39 -22.02 -13.86
C VAL A 678 -29.24 -23.29 -14.02
N GLU A 679 -30.17 -23.29 -14.98
CA GLU A 679 -30.98 -24.47 -15.33
C GLU A 679 -30.16 -25.55 -16.04
N GLU A 680 -29.28 -25.19 -16.97
CA GLU A 680 -28.37 -26.13 -17.65
C GLU A 680 -27.46 -26.87 -16.64
N VAL A 681 -26.87 -26.13 -15.70
CA VAL A 681 -26.03 -26.68 -14.63
C VAL A 681 -26.84 -27.67 -13.80
N ARG A 682 -28.06 -27.30 -13.39
CA ARG A 682 -28.97 -28.14 -12.63
C ARG A 682 -29.37 -29.41 -13.40
N GLY A 683 -29.65 -29.30 -14.69
CA GLY A 683 -30.17 -30.38 -15.55
C GLY A 683 -29.15 -31.45 -15.97
N GLY A 684 -27.85 -31.29 -15.66
CA GLY A 684 -26.85 -32.28 -16.08
C GLY A 684 -26.19 -32.03 -17.43
N GLY A 685 -26.56 -30.95 -18.13
CA GLY A 685 -26.17 -30.65 -19.50
C GLY A 685 -24.74 -30.11 -19.69
N GLY A 686 -23.77 -30.61 -18.94
CA GLY A 686 -22.34 -30.32 -19.16
C GLY A 686 -21.77 -31.11 -20.36
N GLY A 687 -22.51 -31.15 -21.47
CA GLY A 687 -22.06 -31.78 -22.72
C GLY A 687 -21.22 -30.80 -23.52
N GLU A 688 -19.91 -30.99 -23.51
CA GLU A 688 -18.97 -30.40 -24.46
C GLU A 688 -19.46 -30.66 -25.90
N GLY A 689 -20.09 -29.67 -26.54
CA GLY A 689 -20.52 -29.81 -27.93
C GLY A 689 -21.55 -28.77 -28.42
N SER A 690 -22.73 -28.66 -27.79
CA SER A 690 -23.84 -27.86 -28.37
C SER A 690 -23.90 -26.40 -27.90
N GLY A 691 -23.64 -26.13 -26.62
CA GLY A 691 -23.75 -24.77 -26.05
C GLY A 691 -22.62 -23.81 -26.44
N ALA A 692 -21.43 -24.35 -26.73
CA ALA A 692 -20.26 -23.56 -27.14
C ALA A 692 -20.43 -22.94 -28.53
N ASP A 693 -20.98 -23.71 -29.48
CA ASP A 693 -21.27 -23.23 -30.84
C ASP A 693 -22.38 -22.18 -30.83
N GLU A 694 -23.45 -22.38 -30.06
CA GLU A 694 -24.51 -21.37 -29.90
C GLU A 694 -24.02 -20.09 -29.23
N ARG A 695 -23.13 -20.19 -28.23
CA ARG A 695 -22.50 -19.03 -27.57
C ARG A 695 -21.61 -18.26 -28.54
N GLN A 696 -20.79 -18.97 -29.31
CA GLN A 696 -19.94 -18.38 -30.35
C GLN A 696 -20.80 -17.63 -31.38
N GLN A 697 -21.89 -18.24 -31.86
CA GLN A 697 -22.79 -17.60 -32.82
C GLN A 697 -23.49 -16.36 -32.26
N ARG A 698 -23.93 -16.39 -30.98
CA ARG A 698 -24.51 -15.22 -30.30
C ARG A 698 -23.54 -14.05 -30.23
N GLU A 699 -22.28 -14.31 -29.86
CA GLU A 699 -21.24 -13.29 -29.81
C GLU A 699 -20.89 -12.71 -31.20
N LEU A 700 -20.77 -13.57 -32.21
CA LEU A 700 -20.54 -13.13 -33.60
C LEU A 700 -21.71 -12.30 -34.13
N LYS A 701 -22.95 -12.61 -33.72
CA LYS A 701 -24.13 -11.79 -34.02
C LYS A 701 -24.04 -10.44 -33.32
N LEU A 702 -23.71 -10.40 -32.02
CA LEU A 702 -23.53 -9.15 -31.27
C LEU A 702 -22.47 -8.25 -31.92
N MET A 703 -21.35 -8.81 -32.41
CA MET A 703 -20.36 -8.03 -33.18
C MET A 703 -20.99 -7.32 -34.38
N ARG A 704 -21.79 -8.03 -35.18
CA ARG A 704 -22.48 -7.46 -36.35
C ARG A 704 -23.48 -6.39 -35.94
N ASP A 705 -24.26 -6.64 -34.89
CA ASP A 705 -25.29 -5.73 -34.38
C ASP A 705 -24.66 -4.42 -33.86
N LEU A 706 -23.55 -4.50 -33.13
CA LEU A 706 -22.80 -3.32 -32.64
C LEU A 706 -22.20 -2.52 -33.78
N VAL A 707 -21.62 -3.17 -34.79
CA VAL A 707 -21.12 -2.48 -35.98
C VAL A 707 -22.27 -1.71 -36.65
N GLU A 708 -23.43 -2.34 -36.85
CA GLU A 708 -24.56 -1.67 -37.48
C GLU A 708 -25.06 -0.49 -36.65
N LYS A 709 -25.30 -0.71 -35.35
CA LYS A 709 -25.78 0.30 -34.39
C LYS A 709 -24.91 1.55 -34.39
N TYR A 710 -23.59 1.39 -34.32
CA TYR A 710 -22.66 2.52 -34.13
C TYR A 710 -22.08 3.08 -35.43
N SER A 711 -22.28 2.39 -36.57
CA SER A 711 -21.93 2.93 -37.90
C SER A 711 -23.01 3.88 -38.44
N GLN A 712 -24.28 3.67 -38.07
CA GLN A 712 -25.43 4.44 -38.57
C GLN A 712 -25.68 5.78 -37.85
N ALA A 713 -24.94 6.11 -36.80
CA ALA A 713 -25.15 7.34 -36.01
C ALA A 713 -25.13 8.58 -36.92
N ARG A 714 -26.28 9.26 -37.06
CA ARG A 714 -26.43 10.45 -37.90
C ARG A 714 -25.46 11.52 -37.42
N SER A 715 -24.73 12.14 -38.34
CA SER A 715 -24.09 13.41 -38.06
C SER A 715 -25.20 14.41 -37.80
N GLU A 716 -25.48 14.74 -36.54
CA GLU A 716 -26.36 15.85 -36.20
C GLU A 716 -25.70 17.13 -36.73
N SER A 717 -26.05 17.49 -37.95
CA SER A 717 -25.71 18.75 -38.57
C SER A 717 -26.48 19.86 -37.86
N ALA A 718 -25.80 20.59 -36.99
CA ALA A 718 -26.21 21.93 -36.58
C ALA A 718 -25.01 22.71 -36.04
N ILE A 719 -23.97 22.86 -36.86
CA ILE A 719 -23.29 24.16 -36.88
C ILE A 719 -23.98 24.89 -38.01
N ASP A 720 -24.71 25.93 -37.66
CA ASP A 720 -25.37 26.83 -38.60
C ASP A 720 -24.37 27.26 -39.69
N GLU A 721 -24.55 26.78 -40.92
CA GLU A 721 -23.68 27.14 -42.07
C GLU A 721 -23.61 28.66 -42.27
N SER A 722 -24.55 29.42 -41.68
CA SER A 722 -24.53 30.89 -41.70
C SER A 722 -23.43 31.52 -40.82
N ALA A 723 -22.89 30.81 -39.82
CA ALA A 723 -21.81 31.30 -38.96
C ALA A 723 -20.41 31.16 -39.60
N LEU A 724 -20.27 30.38 -40.68
CA LEU A 724 -19.01 30.09 -41.38
C LEU A 724 -18.61 31.18 -42.41
N LYS A 725 -19.38 32.26 -42.55
CA LYS A 725 -19.13 33.38 -43.48
C LYS A 725 -18.58 34.64 -42.83
N THR A 726 -17.76 34.53 -41.78
CA THR A 726 -16.86 35.64 -41.44
C THR A 726 -15.49 35.39 -42.07
N GLU A 727 -15.17 36.18 -43.08
CA GLU A 727 -13.81 36.33 -43.62
C GLU A 727 -12.84 36.58 -42.46
N LYS A 728 -12.10 35.55 -42.04
CA LYS A 728 -10.95 35.69 -41.15
C LYS A 728 -9.74 35.04 -41.80
N GLU A 729 -8.64 35.80 -41.74
CA GLU A 729 -7.30 35.53 -42.27
C GLU A 729 -6.76 34.15 -41.86
N GLY A 730 -5.81 33.61 -42.66
CA GLY A 730 -5.35 32.21 -42.72
C GLY A 730 -5.49 31.32 -41.46
N GLY A 731 -6.04 30.12 -41.64
CA GLY A 731 -6.18 29.11 -40.58
C GLY A 731 -4.84 28.74 -39.94
N ARG A 732 -4.85 28.50 -38.62
CA ARG A 732 -3.63 28.22 -37.83
C ARG A 732 -3.28 26.73 -37.92
N GLY A 733 -2.01 26.40 -38.20
CA GLY A 733 -1.36 25.09 -38.04
C GLY A 733 -2.22 23.81 -38.05
N THR A 734 -1.84 22.87 -37.18
CA THR A 734 -2.51 21.57 -36.96
C THR A 734 -3.04 21.49 -35.54
N LEU A 735 -4.29 21.05 -35.40
CA LEU A 735 -4.87 20.66 -34.12
C LEU A 735 -4.73 19.15 -33.91
N TYR A 736 -3.92 18.75 -32.94
CA TYR A 736 -3.80 17.36 -32.49
C TYR A 736 -4.82 17.08 -31.39
N VAL A 737 -5.62 16.03 -31.53
CA VAL A 737 -6.57 15.57 -30.50
C VAL A 737 -6.18 14.15 -30.08
N LEU A 738 -5.71 14.00 -28.86
CA LEU A 738 -5.14 12.75 -28.36
C LEU A 738 -6.02 12.19 -27.24
N THR A 739 -6.24 10.88 -27.26
CA THR A 739 -6.86 10.17 -26.13
C THR A 739 -5.90 9.09 -25.64
N GLY A 740 -5.99 8.73 -24.35
CA GLY A 740 -5.17 7.66 -23.77
C GLY A 740 -3.76 8.11 -23.35
N VAL A 741 -3.50 9.42 -23.29
CA VAL A 741 -2.20 10.02 -22.94
C VAL A 741 -1.73 9.73 -21.51
N THR A 742 -2.62 9.24 -20.65
CA THR A 742 -2.30 8.75 -19.30
C THR A 742 -1.82 7.29 -19.29
N GLY A 743 -1.98 6.59 -20.42
CA GLY A 743 -1.48 5.25 -20.65
C GLY A 743 -0.10 5.23 -21.34
N ARG A 744 0.55 4.07 -21.34
CA ARG A 744 1.93 3.90 -21.82
C ARG A 744 2.15 4.39 -23.26
N LEU A 745 1.38 3.87 -24.21
CA LEU A 745 1.52 4.27 -25.62
C LEU A 745 1.10 5.72 -25.85
N GLY A 746 0.00 6.16 -25.24
CA GLY A 746 -0.50 7.52 -25.44
C GLY A 746 0.43 8.61 -24.91
N ALA A 747 1.13 8.37 -23.79
CA ALA A 747 2.12 9.30 -23.26
C ALA A 747 3.29 9.49 -24.24
N GLN A 748 3.78 8.39 -24.81
CA GLN A 748 4.81 8.42 -25.85
C GLN A 748 4.30 9.08 -27.15
N ILE A 749 3.04 8.87 -27.53
CA ILE A 749 2.44 9.59 -28.69
C ILE A 749 2.44 11.10 -28.42
N LEU A 750 2.03 11.53 -27.23
CA LEU A 750 2.07 12.94 -26.84
C LEU A 750 3.49 13.49 -26.92
N ASP A 751 4.48 12.75 -26.44
CA ASP A 751 5.89 13.15 -26.51
C ASP A 751 6.38 13.34 -27.95
N GLN A 752 6.07 12.39 -28.83
CA GLN A 752 6.41 12.48 -30.25
C GLN A 752 5.69 13.65 -30.96
N VAL A 753 4.44 13.93 -30.59
CA VAL A 753 3.67 15.06 -31.13
C VAL A 753 4.29 16.38 -30.68
N VAL A 754 4.55 16.54 -29.37
CA VAL A 754 5.12 17.77 -28.80
C VAL A 754 6.50 18.06 -29.37
N ALA A 755 7.33 17.03 -29.58
CA ALA A 755 8.65 17.18 -30.20
C ALA A 755 8.59 17.73 -31.65
N GLN A 756 7.45 17.61 -32.35
CA GLN A 756 7.28 18.04 -33.74
C GLN A 756 6.36 19.27 -33.90
N CYS A 757 5.69 19.71 -32.82
CA CYS A 757 4.77 20.83 -32.84
C CYS A 757 5.45 22.13 -33.27
N GLN A 758 4.84 22.81 -34.23
CA GLN A 758 5.20 24.16 -34.65
C GLN A 758 4.47 25.21 -33.79
N GLN A 759 4.91 26.47 -33.85
CA GLN A 759 4.32 27.56 -33.07
C GLN A 759 2.82 27.77 -33.33
N GLN A 760 2.35 27.46 -34.54
CA GLN A 760 0.96 27.56 -34.95
C GLN A 760 0.08 26.34 -34.61
N ASP A 761 0.67 25.27 -34.06
CA ASP A 761 -0.04 24.04 -33.72
C ASP A 761 -0.64 24.09 -32.31
N ALA A 762 -1.62 23.22 -32.06
CA ALA A 762 -2.17 23.00 -30.73
C ALA A 762 -2.41 21.51 -30.48
N VAL A 763 -2.28 21.10 -29.21
CA VAL A 763 -2.51 19.72 -28.78
C VAL A 763 -3.58 19.70 -27.71
N VAL A 764 -4.58 18.85 -27.87
CA VAL A 764 -5.65 18.63 -26.91
C VAL A 764 -5.62 17.18 -26.46
N CYS A 765 -5.35 16.98 -25.18
CA CYS A 765 -5.39 15.71 -24.51
C CYS A 765 -6.77 15.52 -23.87
N LEU A 766 -7.58 14.59 -24.38
CA LEU A 766 -8.85 14.24 -23.77
C LEU A 766 -8.61 13.16 -22.71
N VAL A 767 -8.91 13.46 -21.46
CA VAL A 767 -8.57 12.65 -20.29
C VAL A 767 -9.82 12.41 -19.45
N ARG A 768 -10.08 11.16 -19.06
CA ARG A 768 -11.11 10.85 -18.06
C ARG A 768 -10.70 11.47 -16.73
N ALA A 769 -11.38 12.54 -16.34
CA ALA A 769 -11.09 13.37 -15.16
C ALA A 769 -12.31 14.24 -14.84
N ASP A 770 -12.41 14.71 -13.61
CA ASP A 770 -13.54 15.53 -13.13
C ASP A 770 -13.39 17.02 -13.47
N SER A 771 -12.17 17.47 -13.73
CA SER A 771 -11.85 18.87 -14.03
C SER A 771 -10.66 19.00 -14.99
N VAL A 772 -10.45 20.21 -15.52
CA VAL A 772 -9.28 20.55 -16.37
C VAL A 772 -7.97 20.39 -15.61
N ASP A 773 -7.93 20.78 -14.34
CA ASP A 773 -6.72 20.66 -13.52
C ASP A 773 -6.42 19.20 -13.20
N HIS A 774 -7.45 18.39 -12.88
CA HIS A 774 -7.30 16.94 -12.70
C HIS A 774 -6.83 16.29 -14.01
N ALA A 775 -7.41 16.65 -15.16
CA ALA A 775 -6.96 16.16 -16.46
C ALA A 775 -5.49 16.49 -16.73
N ARG A 776 -5.06 17.72 -16.45
CA ARG A 776 -3.67 18.17 -16.62
C ARG A 776 -2.72 17.43 -15.69
N GLN A 777 -3.07 17.29 -14.42
CA GLN A 777 -2.22 16.61 -13.44
C GLN A 777 -1.98 15.15 -13.84
N ARG A 778 -3.03 14.43 -14.24
CA ARG A 778 -2.92 13.04 -14.72
C ARG A 778 -1.97 12.90 -15.92
N VAL A 779 -1.91 13.89 -16.80
CA VAL A 779 -0.95 13.89 -17.94
C VAL A 779 0.47 14.11 -17.43
N LEU A 780 0.68 15.06 -16.51
CA LEU A 780 1.99 15.33 -15.92
C LEU A 780 2.54 14.10 -15.17
N ASP A 781 1.73 13.45 -14.34
CA ASP A 781 2.13 12.24 -13.60
C ASP A 781 2.50 11.10 -14.56
N SER A 782 1.74 10.96 -15.65
CA SER A 782 1.99 9.99 -16.71
C SER A 782 3.33 10.23 -17.42
N LEU A 783 3.68 11.49 -17.68
CA LEU A 783 4.95 11.86 -18.31
C LEU A 783 6.13 11.67 -17.35
N SER A 784 5.99 12.08 -16.10
CA SER A 784 7.05 11.99 -15.08
C SER A 784 7.41 10.54 -14.76
N SER A 785 6.42 9.67 -14.56
CA SER A 785 6.67 8.22 -14.30
C SER A 785 7.41 7.51 -15.45
N ARG A 786 7.45 8.12 -16.63
CA ARG A 786 8.06 7.58 -17.87
C ARG A 786 9.30 8.34 -18.33
N HIS A 787 9.82 9.26 -17.52
CA HIS A 787 11.00 10.09 -17.83
C HIS A 787 10.85 10.94 -19.10
N LEU A 788 9.64 11.43 -19.39
CA LEU A 788 9.35 12.28 -20.55
C LEU A 788 9.45 13.77 -20.18
N ASP A 789 10.61 14.16 -19.63
CA ASP A 789 10.81 15.45 -18.95
C ASP A 789 10.64 16.67 -19.87
N ALA A 790 11.06 16.56 -21.13
CA ALA A 790 10.93 17.65 -22.10
C ALA A 790 9.45 17.98 -22.37
N THR A 791 8.65 16.96 -22.62
CA THR A 791 7.21 17.10 -22.83
C THR A 791 6.49 17.51 -21.55
N HIS A 792 6.92 16.99 -20.40
CA HIS A 792 6.42 17.42 -19.09
C HIS A 792 6.60 18.93 -18.90
N ALA A 793 7.78 19.47 -19.21
CA ALA A 793 8.04 20.91 -19.12
C ALA A 793 7.13 21.75 -20.03
N VAL A 794 6.86 21.26 -21.26
CA VAL A 794 5.94 21.92 -22.20
C VAL A 794 4.51 21.93 -21.65
N VAL A 795 3.99 20.79 -21.18
CA VAL A 795 2.62 20.69 -20.63
C VAL A 795 2.47 21.55 -19.37
N ASN A 796 3.51 21.67 -18.56
CA ASN A 796 3.46 22.45 -17.33
C ASN A 796 3.51 23.99 -17.56
N SER A 797 3.91 24.43 -18.76
CA SER A 797 4.03 25.86 -19.07
C SER A 797 2.67 26.58 -19.07
N PRO A 798 2.55 27.80 -18.49
CA PRO A 798 1.29 28.56 -18.45
C PRO A 798 0.78 28.97 -19.84
N ASN A 799 1.67 29.07 -20.84
CA ASN A 799 1.32 29.38 -22.24
C ASN A 799 1.46 28.15 -23.16
N SER A 800 1.25 26.95 -22.62
CA SER A 800 1.42 25.71 -23.38
C SER A 800 0.47 25.63 -24.58
N ALA A 801 1.00 25.13 -25.70
CA ALA A 801 0.20 24.67 -26.84
C ALA A 801 -0.58 23.37 -26.51
N VAL A 802 -0.24 22.70 -25.40
CA VAL A 802 -0.90 21.47 -24.95
C VAL A 802 -1.95 21.78 -23.88
N ARG A 803 -3.18 21.33 -24.10
CA ARG A 803 -4.31 21.46 -23.16
C ARG A 803 -4.85 20.10 -22.80
N ALA A 804 -5.01 19.81 -21.52
CA ALA A 804 -5.73 18.63 -21.06
C ALA A 804 -7.18 19.01 -20.74
N LEU A 805 -8.14 18.25 -21.28
CA LEU A 805 -9.57 18.48 -21.06
C LEU A 805 -10.22 17.23 -20.45
N PRO A 806 -11.12 17.39 -19.46
CA PRO A 806 -11.92 16.29 -18.95
C PRO A 806 -12.87 15.78 -20.04
N VAL A 807 -13.02 14.45 -20.14
CA VAL A 807 -13.88 13.81 -21.13
C VAL A 807 -14.65 12.63 -20.52
N ASP A 808 -15.91 12.49 -20.92
CA ASP A 808 -16.73 11.29 -20.72
C ASP A 808 -17.24 10.82 -22.09
N LEU A 809 -16.50 9.86 -22.67
CA LEU A 809 -16.81 9.33 -24.00
C LEU A 809 -18.11 8.54 -24.04
N SER A 810 -18.68 8.10 -22.91
CA SER A 810 -19.96 7.38 -22.89
C SER A 810 -21.13 8.28 -23.32
N ARG A 811 -20.96 9.60 -23.22
CA ARG A 811 -21.93 10.61 -23.63
C ARG A 811 -21.74 11.02 -25.09
N SER A 812 -22.84 11.31 -25.79
CA SER A 812 -22.83 11.74 -27.19
C SER A 812 -22.11 13.07 -27.44
N ASP A 813 -22.06 13.94 -26.42
CA ASP A 813 -21.31 15.19 -26.42
C ASP A 813 -19.84 15.03 -25.95
N CYS A 814 -19.40 13.79 -25.72
CA CYS A 814 -18.12 13.45 -25.07
C CYS A 814 -17.94 14.06 -23.66
N GLY A 815 -19.00 14.59 -23.05
CA GLY A 815 -18.92 15.32 -21.79
C GLY A 815 -18.14 16.63 -21.85
N ILE A 816 -17.86 17.17 -23.05
CA ILE A 816 -17.06 18.39 -23.22
C ILE A 816 -18.01 19.59 -23.39
N PRO A 817 -17.99 20.58 -22.49
CA PRO A 817 -18.81 21.79 -22.64
C PRO A 817 -18.45 22.58 -23.90
N ALA A 818 -19.44 23.21 -24.54
CA ALA A 818 -19.24 23.99 -25.77
C ALA A 818 -18.20 25.12 -25.61
N THR A 819 -18.06 25.67 -24.39
CA THR A 819 -17.06 26.68 -24.03
C THR A 819 -15.61 26.18 -24.17
N HIS A 820 -15.37 24.87 -24.02
CA HIS A 820 -14.05 24.25 -24.22
C HIS A 820 -13.83 23.84 -25.68
N LEU A 821 -14.88 23.67 -26.47
CA LEU A 821 -14.80 23.33 -27.90
C LEU A 821 -14.61 24.55 -28.80
N SER A 822 -15.18 25.71 -28.44
CA SER A 822 -15.06 26.94 -29.24
C SER A 822 -13.61 27.37 -29.54
N PRO A 823 -12.62 27.22 -28.62
CA PRO A 823 -11.22 27.57 -28.90
C PRO A 823 -10.49 26.56 -29.80
N LEU A 824 -11.14 25.44 -30.16
CA LEU A 824 -10.56 24.36 -30.97
C LEU A 824 -10.95 24.48 -32.46
N THR A 825 -11.56 25.58 -32.85
CA THR A 825 -12.00 25.86 -34.24
C THR A 825 -11.00 26.77 -34.96
N GLY A 826 -11.02 26.78 -36.30
CA GLY A 826 -10.19 27.68 -37.11
C GLY A 826 -8.76 27.21 -37.39
N TYR A 827 -8.48 25.93 -37.19
CA TYR A 827 -7.22 25.30 -37.60
C TYR A 827 -7.26 24.87 -39.07
N SER A 828 -6.09 24.75 -39.71
CA SER A 828 -6.02 24.31 -41.13
C SER A 828 -6.26 22.81 -41.29
N ARG A 829 -5.87 22.01 -40.29
CA ARG A 829 -5.96 20.54 -40.28
C ARG A 829 -6.24 20.02 -38.86
N VAL A 830 -6.99 18.93 -38.72
CA VAL A 830 -7.19 18.20 -37.46
C VAL A 830 -6.62 16.79 -37.55
N VAL A 831 -5.78 16.41 -36.60
CA VAL A 831 -5.24 15.05 -36.46
C VAL A 831 -5.71 14.47 -35.13
N THR A 832 -6.60 13.49 -35.18
CA THR A 832 -7.08 12.80 -33.98
C THR A 832 -6.44 11.43 -33.87
N ILE A 833 -5.80 11.13 -32.74
CA ILE A 833 -5.22 9.82 -32.45
C ILE A 833 -5.94 9.21 -31.24
N HIS A 834 -6.74 8.18 -31.51
CA HIS A 834 -7.49 7.47 -30.51
C HIS A 834 -6.73 6.22 -30.04
N SER A 835 -6.03 6.35 -28.91
CA SER A 835 -5.30 5.24 -28.26
C SER A 835 -5.97 4.72 -26.97
N ALA A 836 -6.97 5.44 -26.45
CA ALA A 836 -7.71 5.01 -25.26
C ALA A 836 -8.58 3.79 -25.55
N TRP A 837 -8.30 2.66 -24.89
CA TRP A 837 -9.16 1.47 -24.89
C TRP A 837 -8.94 0.67 -23.62
N SER A 838 -10.00 0.10 -23.04
CA SER A 838 -9.88 -0.75 -21.86
C SER A 838 -9.18 -2.06 -22.24
N VAL A 839 -8.17 -2.49 -21.48
CA VAL A 839 -7.49 -3.78 -21.71
C VAL A 839 -7.95 -4.76 -20.65
N ASN A 840 -8.98 -5.54 -20.97
CA ASN A 840 -9.52 -6.59 -20.09
C ASN A 840 -9.79 -7.86 -20.91
N PHE A 841 -8.95 -8.88 -20.74
CA PHE A 841 -9.06 -10.13 -21.49
C PHE A 841 -10.13 -11.09 -20.96
N VAL A 842 -10.77 -10.76 -19.83
CA VAL A 842 -11.82 -11.56 -19.18
C VAL A 842 -13.22 -10.97 -19.43
N ALA A 843 -13.31 -9.69 -19.79
CA ALA A 843 -14.59 -9.03 -20.07
C ALA A 843 -15.27 -9.56 -21.35
N SER A 844 -16.60 -9.66 -21.31
CA SER A 844 -17.46 -9.93 -22.47
C SER A 844 -17.39 -8.80 -23.50
N LEU A 845 -17.81 -9.06 -24.75
CA LEU A 845 -17.89 -8.01 -25.77
C LEU A 845 -18.85 -6.87 -25.36
N SER A 846 -19.99 -7.20 -24.75
CA SER A 846 -20.99 -6.23 -24.31
C SER A 846 -20.44 -5.22 -23.29
N SER A 847 -19.52 -5.64 -22.43
CA SER A 847 -18.86 -4.77 -21.45
C SER A 847 -18.08 -3.60 -22.10
N PHE A 848 -17.64 -3.75 -23.35
CA PHE A 848 -16.94 -2.70 -24.09
C PHE A 848 -17.88 -1.71 -24.78
N GLU A 849 -19.18 -1.99 -24.83
CA GLU A 849 -20.15 -1.18 -25.58
C GLU A 849 -20.23 0.28 -25.09
N PRO A 850 -20.49 0.57 -23.79
CA PRO A 850 -20.80 1.94 -23.35
C PRO A 850 -19.59 2.88 -23.41
N GLU A 851 -18.43 2.46 -22.89
CA GLU A 851 -17.27 3.34 -22.78
C GLU A 851 -16.41 3.36 -24.05
N ASN A 852 -16.21 2.20 -24.70
CA ASN A 852 -15.24 2.07 -25.78
C ASN A 852 -15.89 2.15 -27.17
N ILE A 853 -16.92 1.35 -27.44
CA ILE A 853 -17.54 1.28 -28.78
C ILE A 853 -18.42 2.51 -29.04
N ALA A 854 -19.32 2.86 -28.12
CA ALA A 854 -20.10 4.10 -28.22
C ALA A 854 -19.18 5.33 -28.17
N GLY A 855 -18.21 5.31 -27.26
CA GLY A 855 -17.21 6.37 -27.13
C GLY A 855 -16.39 6.63 -28.40
N LEU A 856 -16.01 5.58 -29.13
CA LEU A 856 -15.39 5.71 -30.45
C LEU A 856 -16.32 6.43 -31.43
N SER A 857 -17.60 6.04 -31.49
CA SER A 857 -18.57 6.69 -32.40
C SER A 857 -18.80 8.17 -32.05
N HIS A 858 -18.84 8.51 -30.76
CA HIS A 858 -18.93 9.89 -30.28
C HIS A 858 -17.66 10.69 -30.62
N LEU A 859 -16.48 10.10 -30.43
CA LEU A 859 -15.21 10.74 -30.76
C LEU A 859 -15.03 10.98 -32.27
N ILE A 860 -15.47 10.04 -33.11
CA ILE A 860 -15.52 10.24 -34.58
C ILE A 860 -16.44 11.42 -34.91
N SER A 861 -17.59 11.53 -34.25
CA SER A 861 -18.51 12.66 -34.44
C SER A 861 -17.88 13.99 -34.00
N LEU A 862 -17.14 14.01 -32.88
CA LEU A 862 -16.36 15.17 -32.46
C LEU A 862 -15.28 15.54 -33.48
N HIS A 863 -14.50 14.57 -33.97
CA HIS A 863 -13.49 14.79 -35.01
C HIS A 863 -14.11 15.46 -36.24
N ARG A 864 -15.21 14.91 -36.77
CA ARG A 864 -15.89 15.47 -37.95
C ARG A 864 -16.42 16.87 -37.71
N ARG A 865 -16.95 17.17 -36.51
CA ARG A 865 -17.34 18.54 -36.14
C ARG A 865 -16.17 19.51 -36.17
N LEU A 866 -15.01 19.12 -35.66
CA LEU A 866 -13.81 19.95 -35.71
C LEU A 866 -13.31 20.12 -37.14
N VAL A 867 -13.28 19.04 -37.93
CA VAL A 867 -12.87 19.06 -39.34
C VAL A 867 -13.78 19.97 -40.17
N ALA A 868 -15.09 20.00 -39.91
CA ALA A 868 -16.04 20.90 -40.60
C ALA A 868 -15.71 22.40 -40.42
N THR A 869 -14.90 22.76 -39.42
CA THR A 869 -14.43 24.14 -39.21
C THR A 869 -13.07 24.46 -39.87
N THR A 870 -12.47 23.50 -40.59
CA THR A 870 -11.18 23.64 -41.27
C THR A 870 -11.34 24.02 -42.75
N ARG A 871 -10.28 24.56 -43.38
CA ARG A 871 -10.27 24.86 -44.83
C ARG A 871 -9.87 23.67 -45.71
N ALA A 872 -9.06 22.74 -45.18
CA ALA A 872 -8.51 21.60 -45.91
C ALA A 872 -8.98 20.27 -45.27
N HIS A 873 -10.27 19.95 -45.46
CA HIS A 873 -10.87 18.74 -44.89
C HIS A 873 -10.11 17.45 -45.27
N HIS A 874 -9.56 17.40 -46.49
CA HIS A 874 -8.82 16.25 -47.04
C HIS A 874 -7.48 15.96 -46.34
N ASP A 875 -6.89 16.96 -45.66
CA ASP A 875 -5.62 16.79 -44.94
C ASP A 875 -5.83 16.33 -43.49
N SER A 876 -7.07 16.36 -43.00
CA SER A 876 -7.40 15.91 -41.64
C SER A 876 -7.44 14.39 -41.54
N CYS A 877 -7.05 13.86 -40.38
CA CYS A 877 -6.90 12.42 -40.19
C CYS A 877 -7.42 11.94 -38.83
N PHE A 878 -8.24 10.89 -38.83
CA PHE A 878 -8.60 10.11 -37.65
C PHE A 878 -7.84 8.79 -37.60
N THR A 879 -6.97 8.61 -36.60
CA THR A 879 -6.19 7.39 -36.41
C THR A 879 -6.71 6.61 -35.21
N PHE A 880 -7.12 5.36 -35.43
CA PHE A 880 -7.49 4.42 -34.39
C PHE A 880 -6.36 3.43 -34.10
N CYS A 881 -5.92 3.37 -32.85
CA CYS A 881 -4.98 2.34 -32.39
C CYS A 881 -5.76 1.06 -32.05
N SER A 882 -5.76 0.12 -32.99
CA SER A 882 -6.30 -1.22 -32.83
C SER A 882 -5.22 -2.19 -32.30
N SER A 883 -5.55 -3.47 -32.21
CA SER A 883 -4.64 -4.56 -31.80
C SER A 883 -4.60 -5.62 -32.89
N VAL A 884 -3.44 -6.27 -33.06
CA VAL A 884 -3.33 -7.45 -33.94
C VAL A 884 -4.29 -8.58 -33.56
N THR A 885 -4.77 -8.62 -32.31
CA THR A 885 -5.74 -9.62 -31.84
C THR A 885 -7.10 -9.55 -32.54
N SER A 886 -7.41 -8.46 -33.24
CA SER A 886 -8.61 -8.32 -34.06
C SER A 886 -8.61 -9.21 -35.31
N ILE A 887 -7.46 -9.76 -35.71
CA ILE A 887 -7.30 -10.59 -36.92
C ILE A 887 -6.53 -11.90 -36.67
N LEU A 888 -6.04 -12.13 -35.45
CA LEU A 888 -5.27 -13.32 -35.08
C LEU A 888 -6.09 -14.61 -34.99
N GLY A 889 -7.41 -14.54 -35.09
CA GLY A 889 -8.30 -15.71 -35.24
C GLY A 889 -8.32 -16.29 -36.66
N GLN A 890 -7.82 -15.55 -37.66
CA GLN A 890 -7.71 -16.04 -39.04
C GLN A 890 -6.79 -17.26 -39.11
N ARG A 891 -7.23 -18.30 -39.84
CA ARG A 891 -6.39 -19.48 -40.16
C ARG A 891 -5.43 -19.22 -41.33
N ALA A 892 -5.11 -17.95 -41.61
CA ALA A 892 -4.26 -17.56 -42.72
C ALA A 892 -2.77 -17.60 -42.32
N LYS A 893 -1.90 -17.95 -43.28
CA LYS A 893 -0.44 -17.92 -43.07
C LYS A 893 0.11 -16.50 -42.99
N ALA A 894 -0.55 -15.53 -43.64
CA ALA A 894 -0.18 -14.13 -43.61
C ALA A 894 -1.45 -13.28 -43.40
N LEU A 895 -1.33 -12.32 -42.49
CA LEU A 895 -2.33 -11.37 -42.08
C LEU A 895 -1.96 -10.03 -42.70
N ASP A 896 -2.67 -9.68 -43.76
CA ASP A 896 -2.36 -8.51 -44.56
C ASP A 896 -2.78 -7.20 -43.87
N GLU A 897 -2.25 -6.08 -44.37
CA GLU A 897 -2.70 -4.73 -44.02
C GLU A 897 -4.01 -4.40 -44.75
N THR A 898 -5.03 -5.23 -44.52
CA THR A 898 -6.37 -5.07 -45.07
C THR A 898 -7.43 -5.17 -43.97
N LEU A 899 -8.58 -4.54 -44.20
CA LEU A 899 -9.70 -4.59 -43.27
C LEU A 899 -10.29 -6.00 -43.32
N SER A 900 -10.46 -6.64 -42.17
CA SER A 900 -11.08 -7.96 -42.09
C SER A 900 -12.55 -7.87 -42.51
N THR A 901 -13.06 -8.90 -43.17
CA THR A 901 -14.45 -9.00 -43.63
C THR A 901 -15.30 -9.93 -42.77
N ALA A 902 -14.68 -10.73 -41.89
CA ALA A 902 -15.32 -11.78 -41.11
C ALA A 902 -15.08 -11.55 -39.59
N PRO A 903 -16.13 -11.46 -38.74
CA PRO A 903 -15.99 -11.36 -37.29
C PRO A 903 -15.17 -12.50 -36.65
N GLU A 904 -15.17 -13.66 -37.30
CA GLU A 904 -14.46 -14.88 -36.90
C GLU A 904 -12.93 -14.72 -36.97
N ASP A 905 -12.45 -13.68 -37.66
CA ASP A 905 -11.04 -13.33 -37.76
C ASP A 905 -10.48 -12.80 -36.44
N ALA A 906 -11.34 -12.32 -35.54
CA ALA A 906 -10.92 -11.90 -34.20
C ALA A 906 -10.69 -13.12 -33.30
N VAL A 907 -9.68 -13.05 -32.43
CA VAL A 907 -9.52 -14.03 -31.35
C VAL A 907 -10.82 -14.11 -30.54
N ALA A 908 -11.23 -15.31 -30.13
CA ALA A 908 -12.46 -15.55 -29.38
C ALA A 908 -12.38 -15.04 -27.92
N MET A 909 -12.21 -13.72 -27.78
CA MET A 909 -12.17 -12.98 -26.52
C MET A 909 -12.80 -11.60 -26.72
N GLY A 910 -13.50 -11.08 -25.69
CA GLY A 910 -14.24 -9.81 -25.78
C GLY A 910 -13.37 -8.63 -26.22
N TYR A 911 -12.14 -8.53 -25.71
CA TYR A 911 -11.19 -7.48 -26.11
C TYR A 911 -10.90 -7.49 -27.62
N ALA A 912 -10.52 -8.65 -28.19
CA ALA A 912 -10.23 -8.79 -29.62
C ALA A 912 -11.45 -8.48 -30.48
N ARG A 913 -12.61 -9.01 -30.11
CA ARG A 913 -13.88 -8.77 -30.80
C ARG A 913 -14.27 -7.29 -30.77
N SER A 914 -14.07 -6.61 -29.63
CA SER A 914 -14.34 -5.18 -29.50
C SER A 914 -13.46 -4.33 -30.44
N LYS A 915 -12.18 -4.72 -30.60
CA LYS A 915 -11.26 -4.07 -31.55
C LYS A 915 -11.68 -4.31 -33.00
N TRP A 916 -12.10 -5.53 -33.36
CA TRP A 916 -12.65 -5.80 -34.69
C TRP A 916 -13.89 -4.95 -34.98
N VAL A 917 -14.84 -4.88 -34.03
CA VAL A 917 -16.05 -4.04 -34.14
C VAL A 917 -15.68 -2.57 -34.36
N ALA A 918 -14.71 -2.06 -33.58
CA ALA A 918 -14.19 -0.70 -33.72
C ALA A 918 -13.57 -0.43 -35.10
N GLU A 919 -12.79 -1.36 -35.65
CA GLU A 919 -12.21 -1.23 -37.00
C GLU A 919 -13.31 -1.07 -38.06
N GLN A 920 -14.36 -1.88 -37.99
CA GLN A 920 -15.50 -1.78 -38.91
C GLN A 920 -16.26 -0.46 -38.77
N ILE A 921 -16.48 0.01 -37.53
CA ILE A 921 -17.15 1.30 -37.28
C ILE A 921 -16.34 2.44 -37.88
N VAL A 922 -15.03 2.49 -37.66
CA VAL A 922 -14.17 3.51 -38.29
C VAL A 922 -14.30 3.44 -39.81
N ALA A 923 -14.09 2.27 -40.42
CA ALA A 923 -14.15 2.14 -41.87
C ALA A 923 -15.50 2.57 -42.47
N ARG A 924 -16.62 2.18 -41.85
CA ARG A 924 -17.97 2.54 -42.31
C ARG A 924 -18.31 4.01 -42.09
N ARG A 925 -17.92 4.60 -40.94
CA ARG A 925 -18.17 6.02 -40.62
C ARG A 925 -17.42 6.98 -41.55
N PHE A 926 -16.29 6.55 -42.12
CA PHE A 926 -15.52 7.34 -43.08
C PHE A 926 -15.75 6.94 -44.54
N ALA A 927 -16.55 5.91 -44.85
CA ALA A 927 -16.77 5.41 -46.22
C ALA A 927 -17.35 6.47 -47.19
N SER A 928 -18.12 7.43 -46.68
CA SER A 928 -18.75 8.51 -47.45
C SER A 928 -18.08 9.88 -47.27
N SER A 929 -16.98 9.97 -46.50
CA SER A 929 -16.28 11.24 -46.22
C SER A 929 -15.04 11.40 -47.08
N GLN A 930 -14.64 12.65 -47.35
CA GLN A 930 -13.32 12.97 -47.91
C GLN A 930 -12.21 12.99 -46.82
N ASP A 931 -12.59 12.91 -45.54
CA ASP A 931 -11.64 12.93 -44.42
C ASP A 931 -10.77 11.67 -44.39
N GLY A 932 -9.50 11.84 -44.01
CA GLY A 932 -8.59 10.72 -43.86
C GLY A 932 -8.89 9.89 -42.60
N TYR A 933 -8.81 8.56 -42.71
CA TYR A 933 -8.68 7.69 -41.54
C TYR A 933 -7.52 6.70 -41.67
N ARG A 934 -7.04 6.22 -40.52
CA ARG A 934 -6.02 5.18 -40.38
C ARG A 934 -6.42 4.25 -39.24
N ILE A 935 -6.25 2.95 -39.46
CA ILE A 935 -6.37 1.92 -38.43
C ILE A 935 -5.00 1.28 -38.29
N VAL A 936 -4.43 1.38 -37.09
CA VAL A 936 -3.10 0.86 -36.79
C VAL A 936 -3.25 -0.30 -35.82
N ARG A 937 -3.04 -1.53 -36.29
CA ARG A 937 -3.05 -2.74 -35.45
C ARG A 937 -1.68 -2.89 -34.81
N ILE A 938 -1.64 -2.75 -33.49
CA ILE A 938 -0.39 -2.76 -32.73
C ILE A 938 -0.15 -4.15 -32.14
N GLY A 939 1.09 -4.64 -32.28
CA GLY A 939 1.58 -5.89 -31.71
C GLY A 939 1.86 -5.82 -30.21
N GLN A 940 2.58 -6.82 -29.69
CA GLN A 940 2.99 -6.84 -28.29
C GLN A 940 3.99 -5.72 -27.99
N LEU A 941 3.63 -4.79 -27.11
CA LEU A 941 4.50 -3.69 -26.70
C LEU A 941 5.51 -4.16 -25.65
N CYS A 942 6.72 -3.60 -25.68
CA CYS A 942 7.76 -3.74 -24.66
C CYS A 942 8.27 -2.37 -24.16
N SER A 943 9.34 -2.37 -23.35
CA SER A 943 9.99 -1.16 -22.82
C SER A 943 10.35 -0.17 -23.92
N ASP A 944 10.35 1.13 -23.60
CA ASP A 944 10.89 2.15 -24.51
C ASP A 944 12.43 2.03 -24.68
N THR A 945 12.95 2.49 -25.82
CA THR A 945 14.37 2.31 -26.16
C THR A 945 15.33 3.19 -25.37
N LEU A 946 14.82 4.30 -24.80
CA LEU A 946 15.63 5.32 -24.17
C LEU A 946 15.90 4.99 -22.69
N HIS A 947 14.84 4.78 -21.93
CA HIS A 947 14.81 4.64 -20.47
C HIS A 947 14.46 3.23 -19.98
N GLY A 948 14.08 2.31 -20.89
CA GLY A 948 13.78 0.92 -20.51
C GLY A 948 12.48 0.76 -19.71
N VAL A 949 11.56 1.73 -19.76
CA VAL A 949 10.32 1.73 -18.97
C VAL A 949 9.35 0.70 -19.53
N TRP A 950 9.18 -0.40 -18.78
CA TRP A 950 8.13 -1.40 -19.01
C TRP A 950 7.25 -1.54 -17.77
N ASN A 951 5.95 -1.31 -17.95
CA ASN A 951 4.93 -1.45 -16.92
C ASN A 951 4.98 -2.82 -16.22
N GLU A 952 5.32 -2.80 -14.95
CA GLU A 952 5.47 -3.93 -14.04
C GLU A 952 4.17 -4.68 -13.71
N SER A 953 3.03 -4.15 -14.16
CA SER A 953 1.72 -4.79 -14.04
C SER A 953 1.37 -5.70 -15.22
N GLU A 954 2.23 -5.80 -16.24
CA GLU A 954 2.01 -6.64 -17.42
C GLU A 954 2.50 -8.08 -17.24
N ALA A 955 1.94 -9.01 -18.02
CA ALA A 955 2.19 -10.44 -17.86
C ALA A 955 3.67 -10.85 -17.99
N TRP A 956 4.41 -10.31 -18.98
CA TRP A 956 5.83 -10.63 -19.16
C TRP A 956 6.74 -10.09 -18.03
N PRO A 957 6.62 -8.82 -17.61
CA PRO A 957 7.32 -8.32 -16.42
C PRO A 957 7.02 -9.13 -15.16
N ILE A 958 5.76 -9.47 -14.91
CA ILE A 958 5.36 -10.28 -13.74
C ILE A 958 5.97 -11.69 -13.84
N LEU A 959 5.90 -12.35 -15.00
CA LEU A 959 6.50 -13.67 -15.20
C LEU A 959 8.00 -13.65 -14.89
N THR A 960 8.73 -12.63 -15.36
CA THR A 960 10.16 -12.45 -15.07
C THR A 960 10.40 -12.27 -13.57
N ALA A 961 9.61 -11.43 -12.89
CA ALA A 961 9.73 -11.22 -11.45
C ALA A 961 9.46 -12.49 -10.62
N LEU A 962 8.40 -13.24 -10.97
CA LEU A 962 8.10 -14.52 -10.33
C LEU A 962 9.21 -15.54 -10.56
N SER A 963 9.75 -15.57 -11.77
CA SER A 963 10.87 -16.44 -12.12
C SER A 963 12.12 -16.11 -11.31
N CYS A 964 12.42 -14.83 -11.09
CA CYS A 964 13.51 -14.39 -10.20
C CYS A 964 13.30 -14.85 -8.75
N GLN A 965 12.06 -14.80 -8.25
CA GLN A 965 11.74 -15.26 -6.90
C GLN A 965 11.82 -16.78 -6.76
N LEU A 966 11.49 -17.52 -7.82
CA LEU A 966 11.58 -18.99 -7.87
C LEU A 966 13.00 -19.50 -8.19
N GLY A 967 13.87 -18.66 -8.74
CA GLY A 967 15.18 -19.06 -9.29
C GLY A 967 15.10 -19.90 -10.58
N ILE A 968 13.92 -19.97 -11.20
CA ILE A 968 13.64 -20.76 -12.40
C ILE A 968 12.83 -19.96 -13.42
N PHE A 969 13.08 -20.18 -14.71
CA PHE A 969 12.43 -19.51 -15.84
C PHE A 969 11.86 -20.55 -16.80
N PRO A 970 10.63 -20.40 -17.32
CA PRO A 970 10.01 -21.41 -18.17
C PRO A 970 10.63 -21.42 -19.58
N ASP A 971 10.98 -22.59 -20.12
CA ASP A 971 11.47 -22.77 -21.51
C ASP A 971 10.29 -22.71 -22.49
N LEU A 972 9.90 -21.50 -22.89
CA LEU A 972 8.86 -21.29 -23.89
C LEU A 972 9.44 -21.32 -25.31
N HIS A 973 8.70 -21.90 -26.26
CA HIS A 973 9.04 -21.85 -27.69
C HIS A 973 8.48 -20.59 -28.36
N GLU A 974 8.74 -19.43 -27.76
CA GLU A 974 8.21 -18.13 -28.19
C GLU A 974 9.30 -17.26 -28.84
N ARG A 975 8.88 -16.38 -29.75
CA ARG A 975 9.76 -15.35 -30.34
C ARG A 975 9.52 -14.01 -29.66
N LEU A 976 10.56 -13.21 -29.50
CA LEU A 976 10.45 -11.85 -28.95
C LEU A 976 10.01 -10.86 -30.03
N ASP A 977 8.87 -11.12 -30.65
CA ASP A 977 8.25 -10.29 -31.69
C ASP A 977 7.58 -9.03 -31.10
N TRP A 978 8.30 -8.37 -30.18
CA TRP A 978 7.85 -7.21 -29.43
C TRP A 978 8.24 -5.91 -30.12
N ILE A 979 7.43 -4.87 -29.90
CA ILE A 979 7.70 -3.52 -30.37
C ILE A 979 7.90 -2.55 -29.22
N SER A 980 8.98 -1.78 -29.29
CA SER A 980 9.25 -0.73 -28.31
C SER A 980 8.15 0.32 -28.30
N THR A 981 7.77 0.79 -27.12
CA THR A 981 6.62 1.71 -26.99
C THR A 981 6.84 3.05 -27.71
N ASP A 982 8.02 3.65 -27.56
CA ASP A 982 8.42 4.90 -28.24
C ASP A 982 8.47 4.75 -29.76
N VAL A 983 8.97 3.61 -30.27
CA VAL A 983 8.92 3.29 -31.70
C VAL A 983 7.47 3.19 -32.17
N ALA A 984 6.63 2.43 -31.48
CA ALA A 984 5.21 2.28 -31.84
C ALA A 984 4.50 3.65 -31.86
N ALA A 985 4.77 4.50 -30.87
CA ALA A 985 4.23 5.86 -30.81
C ALA A 985 4.67 6.72 -32.00
N LYS A 986 5.96 6.71 -32.34
CA LYS A 986 6.50 7.42 -33.50
C LYS A 986 5.89 6.91 -34.81
N SER A 987 5.73 5.60 -34.95
CA SER A 987 5.10 4.99 -36.13
C SER A 987 3.64 5.37 -36.26
N VAL A 988 2.88 5.38 -35.17
CA VAL A 988 1.49 5.86 -35.17
C VAL A 988 1.44 7.32 -35.66
N LEU A 989 2.31 8.19 -35.14
CA LEU A 989 2.37 9.59 -35.58
C LEU A 989 2.74 9.74 -37.06
N ASP A 990 3.78 9.02 -37.53
CA ASP A 990 4.19 9.03 -38.94
C ASP A 990 3.04 8.60 -39.87
N ILE A 991 2.32 7.55 -39.48
CA ILE A 991 1.15 7.05 -40.21
C ILE A 991 0.02 8.08 -40.21
N SER A 992 -0.25 8.72 -39.07
CA SER A 992 -1.26 9.79 -38.92
C SER A 992 -0.93 11.03 -39.76
N LEU A 993 0.36 11.31 -39.98
CA LEU A 993 0.84 12.46 -40.75
C LEU A 993 1.05 12.16 -42.24
N SER A 994 1.08 10.89 -42.63
CA SER A 994 1.35 10.45 -43.99
C SER A 994 0.30 10.88 -45.03
N SER A 995 0.79 11.24 -46.22
CA SER A 995 -0.03 11.46 -47.43
C SER A 995 -0.42 10.15 -48.14
N SER A 996 -0.12 8.99 -47.55
CA SER A 996 -0.45 7.67 -48.11
C SER A 996 -1.97 7.47 -48.22
N ASN A 997 -2.42 6.82 -49.29
CA ASN A 997 -3.83 6.42 -49.41
C ASN A 997 -4.18 5.16 -48.60
N ALA A 998 -3.17 4.46 -48.04
CA ALA A 998 -3.42 3.27 -47.26
C ALA A 998 -4.17 3.59 -45.95
N ARG A 999 -5.09 2.70 -45.58
CA ARG A 999 -6.00 2.87 -44.45
C ARG A 999 -5.71 1.93 -43.29
N MET A 1000 -5.05 0.82 -43.56
CA MET A 1000 -4.76 -0.24 -42.59
C MET A 1000 -3.24 -0.38 -42.48
N TYR A 1001 -2.76 -0.55 -41.25
CA TYR A 1001 -1.34 -0.67 -40.95
C TYR A 1001 -1.15 -1.69 -39.84
N ASN A 1002 -0.18 -2.58 -39.99
CA ASN A 1002 0.23 -3.50 -38.94
C ASN A 1002 1.57 -3.04 -38.39
N VAL A 1003 1.55 -2.54 -37.16
CA VAL A 1003 2.74 -2.13 -36.41
C VAL A 1003 3.07 -3.26 -35.42
N ALA A 1004 3.58 -4.36 -35.99
CA ALA A 1004 3.96 -5.59 -35.31
C ALA A 1004 5.20 -6.19 -35.99
N GLN A 1005 6.00 -7.00 -35.30
CA GLN A 1005 7.17 -7.61 -35.95
C GLN A 1005 6.73 -8.65 -37.02
N PRO A 1006 7.21 -8.58 -38.27
CA PRO A 1006 6.92 -9.58 -39.29
C PRO A 1006 7.59 -10.91 -38.95
N THR A 1007 6.77 -11.92 -38.72
CA THR A 1007 7.20 -13.29 -38.45
C THR A 1007 7.78 -13.92 -39.74
N THR A 1008 9.11 -13.79 -39.86
CA THR A 1008 10.09 -14.44 -40.77
C THR A 1008 10.47 -13.75 -42.09
N ALA A 1009 11.55 -12.95 -42.04
CA ALA A 1009 12.65 -12.97 -43.02
C ALA A 1009 14.05 -12.62 -42.43
N SER A 1010 14.20 -12.54 -41.10
CA SER A 1010 15.54 -12.51 -40.48
C SER A 1010 15.71 -13.74 -39.58
N PRO A 1011 16.67 -14.63 -39.86
CA PRO A 1011 17.13 -15.68 -38.94
C PRO A 1011 17.68 -15.14 -37.60
N ALA A 1012 17.69 -13.81 -37.41
CA ALA A 1012 18.30 -13.12 -36.29
C ALA A 1012 17.30 -12.47 -35.32
N ALA A 1013 15.98 -12.72 -35.42
CA ALA A 1013 15.08 -12.21 -34.39
C ALA A 1013 15.24 -13.03 -33.10
N PRO A 1014 15.32 -12.40 -31.92
CA PRO A 1014 15.61 -13.10 -30.69
C PRO A 1014 14.49 -14.06 -30.29
N GLU A 1015 14.87 -15.23 -29.83
CA GLU A 1015 14.00 -16.24 -29.26
C GLU A 1015 13.91 -16.08 -27.75
N TRP A 1016 12.97 -16.81 -27.15
CA TRP A 1016 12.82 -16.86 -25.69
C TRP A 1016 14.10 -17.27 -24.95
N LYS A 1017 14.95 -18.09 -25.58
CA LYS A 1017 16.25 -18.48 -25.02
C LYS A 1017 17.24 -17.32 -24.98
N ASP A 1018 17.23 -16.44 -25.97
CA ASP A 1018 18.02 -15.21 -25.94
C ASP A 1018 17.58 -14.32 -24.78
N LEU A 1019 16.27 -14.20 -24.53
CA LEU A 1019 15.76 -13.47 -23.36
C LEU A 1019 16.33 -14.05 -22.06
N PHE A 1020 16.31 -15.37 -21.91
CA PHE A 1020 16.88 -16.04 -20.74
C PHE A 1020 18.37 -15.71 -20.57
N GLU A 1021 19.17 -15.81 -21.64
CA GLU A 1021 20.59 -15.47 -21.61
C GLU A 1021 20.83 -14.00 -21.26
N TRP A 1022 19.99 -13.08 -21.77
CA TRP A 1022 20.10 -11.66 -21.47
C TRP A 1022 19.68 -11.30 -20.05
N LEU A 1023 18.69 -12.00 -19.50
CA LEU A 1023 18.31 -11.89 -18.09
C LEU A 1023 19.46 -12.39 -17.20
N GLN A 1024 20.09 -13.51 -17.53
CA GLN A 1024 21.29 -13.98 -16.82
C GLN A 1024 22.45 -12.97 -16.90
N ALA A 1025 22.71 -12.41 -18.09
CA ALA A 1025 23.72 -11.37 -18.29
C ALA A 1025 23.39 -10.05 -17.56
N SER A 1026 22.15 -9.88 -17.09
CA SER A 1026 21.70 -8.76 -16.26
C SER A 1026 21.79 -9.06 -14.74
N ASN A 1027 22.56 -10.10 -14.38
CA ASN A 1027 22.77 -10.59 -13.02
C ASN A 1027 21.49 -11.13 -12.37
N LEU A 1028 20.62 -11.80 -13.13
CA LEU A 1028 19.47 -12.52 -12.60
C LEU A 1028 19.82 -14.02 -12.53
N ALA A 1029 19.86 -14.58 -11.32
CA ALA A 1029 20.20 -15.98 -11.09
C ALA A 1029 19.00 -16.90 -11.42
N LEU A 1030 18.88 -17.29 -12.69
CA LEU A 1030 17.78 -18.10 -13.21
C LEU A 1030 18.28 -19.40 -13.83
N SER A 1031 17.48 -20.46 -13.72
CA SER A 1031 17.67 -21.73 -14.43
C SER A 1031 16.47 -22.05 -15.30
N LEU A 1032 16.70 -22.55 -16.51
CA LEU A 1032 15.63 -22.84 -17.47
C LEU A 1032 14.96 -24.19 -17.14
N VAL A 1033 13.63 -24.24 -17.09
CA VAL A 1033 12.84 -25.45 -16.75
C VAL A 1033 11.65 -25.65 -17.70
N ASP A 1034 11.05 -26.84 -17.70
CA ASP A 1034 9.82 -27.09 -18.46
C ASP A 1034 8.68 -26.15 -18.00
N PRO A 1035 7.82 -25.63 -18.89
CA PRO A 1035 6.74 -24.73 -18.51
C PRO A 1035 5.77 -25.33 -17.48
N GLN A 1036 5.52 -26.65 -17.53
CA GLN A 1036 4.68 -27.32 -16.54
C GLN A 1036 5.39 -27.43 -15.19
N GLU A 1037 6.71 -27.67 -15.18
CA GLU A 1037 7.49 -27.62 -13.94
C GLU A 1037 7.46 -26.21 -13.32
N TRP A 1038 7.56 -25.16 -14.14
CA TRP A 1038 7.45 -23.78 -13.66
C TRP A 1038 6.07 -23.51 -13.05
N LEU A 1039 4.99 -23.94 -13.69
CA LEU A 1039 3.63 -23.83 -13.15
C LEU A 1039 3.47 -24.58 -11.83
N ASP A 1040 3.93 -25.82 -11.77
CA ASP A 1040 3.85 -26.66 -10.58
C ASP A 1040 4.61 -26.03 -9.40
N ARG A 1041 5.80 -25.48 -9.65
CA ARG A 1041 6.58 -24.79 -8.61
C ARG A 1041 5.94 -23.47 -8.21
N LEU A 1042 5.39 -22.72 -9.16
CA LEU A 1042 4.66 -21.49 -8.86
C LEU A 1042 3.43 -21.76 -8.00
N GLU A 1043 2.65 -22.79 -8.33
CA GLU A 1043 1.44 -23.19 -7.58
C GLU A 1043 1.77 -23.73 -6.18
N LYS A 1044 2.89 -24.46 -6.04
CA LYS A 1044 3.38 -24.94 -4.73
C LYS A 1044 4.09 -23.86 -3.92
N SER A 1045 4.48 -22.75 -4.55
CA SER A 1045 5.10 -21.63 -3.87
C SER A 1045 4.01 -20.69 -3.30
N ASN A 1046 4.21 -20.19 -2.08
CA ASN A 1046 3.35 -19.12 -1.52
C ASN A 1046 3.65 -17.73 -2.14
N ILE A 1047 4.06 -17.70 -3.41
CA ILE A 1047 4.42 -16.47 -4.12
C ILE A 1047 3.17 -15.85 -4.74
N ASP A 1048 3.00 -14.54 -4.56
CA ASP A 1048 1.91 -13.78 -5.15
C ASP A 1048 2.10 -13.62 -6.66
N HIS A 1049 1.38 -14.44 -7.43
CA HIS A 1049 1.37 -14.46 -8.89
C HIS A 1049 0.37 -13.47 -9.50
N ARG A 1050 -0.19 -12.53 -8.71
CA ARG A 1050 -1.10 -11.46 -9.15
C ARG A 1050 -2.32 -11.94 -9.96
N GLY A 1051 -2.81 -13.15 -9.67
CA GLY A 1051 -3.96 -13.75 -10.34
C GLY A 1051 -3.73 -14.20 -11.80
N LEU A 1052 -2.48 -14.21 -12.29
CA LEU A 1052 -2.15 -14.62 -13.66
C LEU A 1052 -1.89 -16.13 -13.81
N LEU A 1053 -1.90 -16.91 -12.72
CA LEU A 1053 -1.70 -18.35 -12.76
C LEU A 1053 -2.70 -19.07 -13.69
N PRO A 1054 -4.03 -18.79 -13.65
CA PRO A 1054 -4.97 -19.39 -14.60
C PRO A 1054 -4.69 -19.04 -16.06
N LEU A 1055 -4.18 -17.83 -16.32
CA LEU A 1055 -3.78 -17.41 -17.67
C LEU A 1055 -2.59 -18.26 -18.15
N TRP A 1056 -1.56 -18.42 -17.33
CA TRP A 1056 -0.39 -19.22 -17.69
C TRP A 1056 -0.70 -20.71 -17.73
N GLN A 1057 -1.54 -21.25 -16.85
CA GLN A 1057 -2.06 -22.62 -16.95
C GLN A 1057 -2.76 -22.81 -18.29
N ARG A 1058 -3.66 -21.91 -18.68
CA ARG A 1058 -4.32 -21.99 -19.99
C ARG A 1058 -3.34 -21.93 -21.17
N ASN A 1059 -2.32 -21.08 -21.07
CA ASN A 1059 -1.37 -20.83 -22.16
C ASN A 1059 -0.27 -21.89 -22.25
N PHE A 1060 0.14 -22.50 -21.14
CA PHE A 1060 1.26 -23.46 -21.07
C PHE A 1060 0.78 -24.91 -20.99
N SER A 1061 -0.42 -25.21 -20.48
CA SER A 1061 -0.93 -26.59 -20.32
C SER A 1061 -1.48 -27.20 -21.62
N LYS A 1062 -1.65 -26.41 -22.68
CA LYS A 1062 -1.92 -26.94 -24.03
C LYS A 1062 -0.60 -27.03 -24.78
N PHE A 1063 -0.03 -28.22 -24.96
CA PHE A 1063 0.92 -28.45 -26.04
C PHE A 1063 0.17 -28.26 -27.36
N PRO A 1064 0.35 -27.15 -28.09
CA PRO A 1064 -0.29 -27.04 -29.38
C PRO A 1064 0.45 -28.01 -30.32
N GLU A 1065 -0.29 -28.72 -31.19
CA GLU A 1065 0.28 -29.09 -32.48
C GLU A 1065 1.05 -27.89 -33.06
N PRO A 1066 2.19 -28.08 -33.76
CA PRO A 1066 3.06 -26.99 -34.19
C PRO A 1066 2.23 -25.86 -34.79
N GLN A 1067 2.05 -24.78 -34.01
CA GLN A 1067 1.19 -23.67 -34.40
C GLN A 1067 1.78 -23.11 -35.69
N GLN A 1068 0.94 -23.09 -36.72
CA GLN A 1068 1.31 -22.55 -38.01
C GLN A 1068 1.71 -21.08 -37.78
N ILE A 1069 3.00 -20.75 -37.93
CA ILE A 1069 3.54 -19.41 -37.64
C ILE A 1069 2.75 -18.38 -38.44
N VAL A 1070 1.95 -17.58 -37.74
CA VAL A 1070 1.11 -16.53 -38.33
C VAL A 1070 1.99 -15.33 -38.66
N ARG A 1071 1.95 -14.85 -39.92
CA ARG A 1071 2.74 -13.70 -40.40
C ARG A 1071 1.93 -12.42 -40.41
N PHE A 1072 2.47 -11.29 -39.95
CA PHE A 1072 1.90 -9.98 -40.25
C PHE A 1072 2.59 -9.39 -41.48
N SER A 1073 1.84 -9.03 -42.51
CA SER A 1073 2.35 -8.10 -43.52
C SER A 1073 2.45 -6.73 -42.87
N CYS A 1074 3.59 -6.06 -43.03
CA CYS A 1074 3.88 -4.74 -42.47
C CYS A 1074 4.44 -3.79 -43.53
N GLU A 1075 4.30 -4.13 -44.82
CA GLU A 1075 4.97 -3.43 -45.92
C GLU A 1075 4.59 -1.94 -45.97
N THR A 1076 3.31 -1.64 -45.75
CA THR A 1076 2.79 -0.27 -45.73
C THR A 1076 3.30 0.48 -44.50
N ALA A 1077 3.22 -0.11 -43.30
CA ALA A 1077 3.76 0.48 -42.09
C ALA A 1077 5.27 0.75 -42.20
N LEU A 1078 6.04 -0.20 -42.73
CA LEU A 1078 7.47 -0.06 -42.97
C LEU A 1078 7.76 1.03 -44.00
N ALA A 1079 7.01 1.08 -45.10
CA ALA A 1079 7.15 2.14 -46.10
C ALA A 1079 6.88 3.54 -45.52
N THR A 1080 5.99 3.65 -44.53
CA THR A 1080 5.52 4.93 -43.99
C THR A 1080 6.36 5.46 -42.82
N SER A 1081 6.90 4.59 -41.95
CA SER A 1081 7.65 5.02 -40.77
C SER A 1081 9.08 4.48 -40.78
N ASP A 1082 10.05 5.39 -40.88
CA ASP A 1082 11.47 5.04 -40.82
C ASP A 1082 11.89 4.55 -39.43
N ALA A 1083 11.23 5.03 -38.36
CA ALA A 1083 11.44 4.51 -37.00
C ALA A 1083 11.06 3.02 -36.94
N PHE A 1084 9.93 2.66 -37.55
CA PHE A 1084 9.50 1.26 -37.60
C PHE A 1084 10.45 0.41 -38.45
N ARG A 1085 10.87 0.93 -39.60
CA ARG A 1085 11.84 0.26 -40.50
C ARG A 1085 13.16 -0.02 -39.78
N THR A 1086 13.65 0.95 -39.00
CA THR A 1086 14.87 0.81 -38.20
C THR A 1086 14.69 -0.23 -37.11
N TRP A 1087 13.57 -0.18 -36.37
CA TRP A 1087 13.25 -1.16 -35.34
C TRP A 1087 13.08 -2.58 -35.89
N GLN A 1088 12.54 -2.73 -37.10
CA GLN A 1088 12.39 -4.05 -37.72
C GLN A 1088 13.75 -4.71 -38.02
N ALA A 1089 14.78 -3.92 -38.34
CA ALA A 1089 16.14 -4.42 -38.51
C ALA A 1089 16.84 -4.76 -37.18
N GLN A 1090 16.46 -4.10 -36.08
CA GLN A 1090 17.11 -4.24 -34.77
C GLN A 1090 16.40 -5.24 -33.85
N GLY A 1091 15.09 -5.12 -33.69
CA GLY A 1091 14.27 -5.87 -32.74
C GLY A 1091 14.61 -5.57 -31.28
N VAL A 1092 14.13 -6.45 -30.39
CA VAL A 1092 14.56 -6.46 -28.98
C VAL A 1092 16.04 -6.84 -28.94
N THR A 1093 16.82 -6.19 -28.08
CA THR A 1093 18.26 -6.46 -27.94
C THR A 1093 18.63 -6.70 -26.48
N GLN A 1094 19.75 -7.37 -26.25
CA GLN A 1094 20.33 -7.52 -24.91
C GLN A 1094 20.47 -6.18 -24.18
N ALA A 1095 20.94 -5.14 -24.88
CA ALA A 1095 21.11 -3.80 -24.29
C ALA A 1095 19.78 -3.19 -23.84
N LEU A 1096 18.70 -3.41 -24.60
CA LEU A 1096 17.37 -2.98 -24.19
C LEU A 1096 16.90 -3.73 -22.94
N ILE A 1097 17.03 -5.07 -22.91
CA ILE A 1097 16.65 -5.87 -21.75
C ILE A 1097 17.47 -5.50 -20.51
N GLN A 1098 18.77 -5.24 -20.66
CA GLN A 1098 19.63 -4.75 -19.57
C GLN A 1098 19.12 -3.42 -19.02
N LYS A 1099 18.75 -2.47 -19.89
CA LYS A 1099 18.12 -1.21 -19.45
C LYS A 1099 16.79 -1.46 -18.74
N THR A 1100 15.95 -2.37 -19.27
CA THR A 1100 14.67 -2.74 -18.66
C THR A 1100 14.86 -3.33 -17.25
N VAL A 1101 15.78 -4.29 -17.11
CA VAL A 1101 16.10 -4.92 -15.83
C VAL A 1101 16.69 -3.90 -14.86
N GLN A 1102 17.59 -3.03 -15.33
CA GLN A 1102 18.13 -1.96 -14.51
C GLN A 1102 17.02 -1.02 -14.04
N ARG A 1103 16.12 -0.60 -14.94
CA ARG A 1103 14.95 0.22 -14.58
C ARG A 1103 14.07 -0.48 -13.54
N TRP A 1104 13.82 -1.78 -13.69
CA TRP A 1104 13.08 -2.56 -12.71
C TRP A 1104 13.78 -2.66 -11.35
N LYS A 1105 15.12 -2.70 -11.33
CA LYS A 1105 15.91 -2.62 -10.08
C LYS A 1105 15.81 -1.23 -9.45
N ASP A 1106 15.95 -0.17 -10.25
CA ASP A 1106 15.91 1.22 -9.77
C ASP A 1106 14.57 1.58 -9.12
N ILE A 1107 13.46 1.00 -9.60
CA ILE A 1107 12.12 1.19 -9.01
C ILE A 1107 11.75 0.14 -7.96
N GLY A 1108 12.67 -0.75 -7.59
CA GLY A 1108 12.45 -1.81 -6.60
C GLY A 1108 11.49 -2.92 -7.02
N PHE A 1109 11.19 -3.05 -8.32
CA PHE A 1109 10.37 -4.14 -8.85
C PHE A 1109 11.14 -5.48 -8.89
N LEU A 1110 12.44 -5.44 -9.19
CA LEU A 1110 13.36 -6.57 -9.05
C LEU A 1110 14.43 -6.24 -7.99
N SER A 1111 14.85 -7.26 -7.24
CA SER A 1111 15.91 -7.18 -6.22
C SER A 1111 17.32 -7.18 -6.78
#